data_AF-A0A2N8NGS2-F1
#
_entry.id   AF-A0A2N8NGS2-F1
#
_cell.length_a   1.000
_cell.length_b   1.000
_cell.length_c   1.000
_cell.angle_alpha   90.00
_cell.angle_beta   90.00
_cell.angle_gamma   90.00
#
_symmetry.space_group_name_H-M   'P 1'
#
loop_
_entity.id
_entity.type
_entity.pdbx_description
1 polymer ?
#
loop_
_entity_poly.entity_id
_entity_poly.type
_entity_poly.pdbx_seq_one_letter_code
_entity_poly.pdbx_strand_id
1 'polypeptide(L)'
;MKNRNTLLTLIACLAIFAYGQAGAQTARITGVVVDAANEEPLIGASAYIEQLKTGEVTNRNGDFTLNGLRAGTYTVRFDYMGYESHTERLTLRDGETRRLRVRLQAEAKSLSEVVITAKSEARQLREQAMPIAVISMNQLAGTVAGVADILAKTVGVTLRSSGGVGGATRLSVRGLEGKRIGFFIDESPMNDNSDFIDINDIPVDMIDRIEIYKGVVPAKFGGTAMGGAVNLVLKEYPARYADVSYSIESFNTHKIQSVLKRNLKNKGIVFGIGGGYTYSDNNYTMESPYVDGLKIRRDHDAYNKLLLGGSLKAYKWWFDEVEFEPAFANTNHEIQGIESDIRQARTHSRAYILSNKLKKEDFFAPGLDLDMTTAVAYTEYGLVDTAKQWYDWQGNAYPSQSIYGGELGNRYASNSADKKFTIVNKLNLEYLLHKQHSLNFNSYFSFANGYPKDDLRELSMGKRVVFDSRMRSWSSGLTYNFRTPNDRFLNSLTARYYLYTMKTRQSNIFGIGEIQDIDLHKSDLGINDALRFRIIPDLMAKLSAGYDVRIPSETELLGDGYTISPSENLLPERNTSVNVGLLYDLTGKAASNLQIEVNGFYMYLRDMIRFTKGIIGAQYQNFGEMRTLGVEAEVKADITPWLYGYVNATFQDLRDVREHDEGSSLPNPTKGLRMPNIPYLMGNAGLEFHRENLFGGRGQNTRLFSDLSFVEEYLYDFEMAANQRRIPRSTTIDLGLEHSFFNNSLYLSAKVKNLTDARVLSEFNRPLPGRSFGLKLRYVFK
;
A
#
# COMPACT_ATOMS: atom_id res chain seq x y z
N MET A 1 32.24 108.61 32.24
CA MET A 1 33.15 107.43 32.20
C MET A 1 32.34 106.16 32.48
N LYS A 2 31.60 105.66 31.49
CA LYS A 2 30.84 104.40 31.54
C LYS A 2 30.67 103.94 30.09
N ASN A 3 30.67 102.63 29.86
CA ASN A 3 30.53 101.93 28.57
C ASN A 3 31.83 101.41 27.95
N ARG A 4 32.62 100.67 28.74
CA ARG A 4 33.73 99.84 28.25
C ARG A 4 33.54 98.34 28.56
N ASN A 5 32.33 97.92 28.98
CA ASN A 5 32.03 96.54 29.43
C ASN A 5 30.97 95.79 28.61
N THR A 6 30.56 96.28 27.43
CA THR A 6 29.56 95.60 26.58
C THR A 6 30.14 94.96 25.32
N LEU A 7 31.41 95.21 24.97
CA LEU A 7 32.04 94.64 23.78
C LEU A 7 32.86 93.37 24.08
N LEU A 8 33.33 93.20 25.31
CA LEU A 8 34.09 92.01 25.75
C LEU A 8 33.20 90.80 26.04
N THR A 9 31.93 91.02 26.40
CA THR A 9 30.95 89.95 26.65
C THR A 9 30.32 89.39 25.37
N LEU A 10 30.31 90.16 24.27
CA LEU A 10 29.78 89.69 22.98
C LEU A 10 30.81 88.85 22.19
N ILE A 11 32.11 89.08 22.40
CA ILE A 11 33.19 88.32 21.76
C ILE A 11 33.50 87.02 22.54
N ALA A 12 33.25 86.98 23.86
CA ALA A 12 33.38 85.77 24.66
C ALA A 12 32.21 84.77 24.47
N CYS A 13 31.01 85.23 24.10
CA CYS A 13 29.87 84.35 23.79
C CYS A 13 29.87 83.80 22.35
N LEU A 14 30.62 84.41 21.41
CA LEU A 14 30.79 83.86 20.05
C LEU A 14 31.93 82.83 19.93
N ALA A 15 32.85 82.77 20.91
CA ALA A 15 33.98 81.84 20.90
C ALA A 15 33.67 80.46 21.53
N ILE A 16 32.51 80.28 22.16
CA ILE A 16 32.11 79.01 22.80
C ILE A 16 31.15 78.18 21.93
N PHE A 17 30.68 78.70 20.78
CA PHE A 17 29.91 77.91 19.80
C PHE A 17 30.77 77.22 18.71
N ALA A 18 32.10 77.29 18.82
CA ALA A 18 33.03 76.81 17.78
C ALA A 18 33.87 75.57 18.19
N TYR A 19 33.43 74.79 19.19
CA TYR A 19 34.01 73.48 19.50
C TYR A 19 32.90 72.44 19.60
N GLY A 20 32.75 71.63 18.55
CA GLY A 20 31.85 70.47 18.58
C GLY A 20 31.12 70.12 17.28
N GLN A 21 31.70 70.36 16.11
CA GLN A 21 31.26 69.70 14.86
C GLN A 21 32.49 69.15 14.14
N ALA A 22 33.24 68.27 14.81
CA ALA A 22 33.89 67.20 14.07
C ALA A 22 32.75 66.29 13.62
N GLY A 23 32.22 66.55 12.43
CA GLY A 23 31.30 65.62 11.78
C GLY A 23 32.05 64.30 11.66
N ALA A 24 31.73 63.33 12.53
CA ALA A 24 32.13 61.96 12.30
C ALA A 24 31.67 61.64 10.88
N GLN A 25 32.59 61.29 9.99
CA GLN A 25 32.20 60.95 8.62
C GLN A 25 31.45 59.63 8.74
N THR A 26 30.13 59.71 8.88
CA THR A 26 29.33 58.51 9.02
C THR A 26 29.33 57.78 7.69
N ALA A 27 29.76 56.53 7.74
CA ALA A 27 29.65 55.60 6.64
C ALA A 27 28.17 55.24 6.45
N ARG A 28 27.84 54.76 5.25
CA ARG A 28 26.52 54.22 4.93
C ARG A 28 26.64 52.99 4.04
N ILE A 29 25.68 52.09 4.15
CA ILE A 29 25.54 50.94 3.26
C ILE A 29 24.27 51.14 2.46
N THR A 30 24.38 51.13 1.13
CA THR A 30 23.23 51.17 0.23
C THR A 30 23.21 49.90 -0.60
N GLY A 31 22.04 49.49 -1.09
CA GLY A 31 21.99 48.34 -1.97
C GLY A 31 20.59 47.98 -2.43
N VAL A 32 20.52 46.90 -3.19
CA VAL A 32 19.27 46.32 -3.68
C VAL A 32 19.23 44.83 -3.35
N VAL A 33 18.07 44.34 -2.90
CA VAL A 33 17.81 42.92 -2.65
C VAL A 33 16.92 42.37 -3.77
N VAL A 34 17.35 41.29 -4.42
CA VAL A 34 16.68 40.67 -5.56
C VAL A 34 16.60 39.14 -5.40
N ASP A 35 15.64 38.52 -6.08
CA ASP A 35 15.54 37.06 -6.21
C ASP A 35 16.70 36.54 -7.08
N ALA A 36 17.37 35.48 -6.62
CA ALA A 36 18.55 34.92 -7.28
C ALA A 36 18.26 34.19 -8.60
N ALA A 37 17.03 33.68 -8.80
CA ALA A 37 16.62 32.90 -9.95
C ALA A 37 16.11 33.77 -11.11
N ASN A 38 15.41 34.86 -10.83
CA ASN A 38 14.79 35.71 -11.86
C ASN A 38 15.23 37.19 -11.82
N GLU A 39 16.06 37.60 -10.85
CA GLU A 39 16.54 38.99 -10.65
C GLU A 39 15.43 40.03 -10.38
N GLU A 40 14.23 39.59 -9.98
CA GLU A 40 13.14 40.50 -9.58
C GLU A 40 13.41 41.16 -8.22
N PRO A 41 13.07 42.45 -8.02
CA PRO A 41 13.27 43.12 -6.74
C PRO A 41 12.39 42.56 -5.61
N LEU A 42 13.01 42.30 -4.45
CA LEU A 42 12.30 41.78 -3.27
C LEU A 42 11.80 42.91 -2.40
N ILE A 43 10.53 43.29 -2.57
CA ILE A 43 9.87 44.37 -1.83
C ILE A 43 9.54 43.89 -0.41
N GLY A 44 10.10 44.54 0.60
CA GLY A 44 9.83 44.20 2.00
C GLY A 44 10.87 43.27 2.65
N ALA A 45 11.96 42.94 1.97
CA ALA A 45 13.14 42.29 2.57
C ALA A 45 13.77 43.19 3.63
N SER A 46 14.15 42.62 4.78
CA SER A 46 14.82 43.34 5.86
C SER A 46 16.33 43.28 5.69
N ALA A 47 17.03 44.39 5.97
CA ALA A 47 18.48 44.49 6.07
C ALA A 47 18.84 44.91 7.49
N TYR A 48 19.38 44.00 8.29
CA TYR A 48 19.56 44.16 9.74
C TYR A 48 21.03 44.08 10.16
N ILE A 49 21.52 45.07 10.91
CA ILE A 49 22.88 45.08 11.46
C ILE A 49 22.84 44.49 12.87
N GLU A 50 23.43 43.31 13.04
CA GLU A 50 23.36 42.55 14.30
C GLU A 50 24.00 43.30 15.48
N GLN A 51 25.16 43.94 15.26
CA GLN A 51 25.90 44.62 16.33
C GLN A 51 25.18 45.87 16.86
N LEU A 52 24.42 46.56 16.00
CA LEU A 52 23.74 47.81 16.34
C LEU A 52 22.26 47.61 16.66
N LYS A 53 21.76 46.38 16.48
CA LYS A 53 20.35 46.01 16.63
C LYS A 53 19.38 46.93 15.86
N THR A 54 19.83 47.43 14.71
CA THR A 54 19.08 48.36 13.85
C THR A 54 19.05 47.84 12.43
N GLY A 55 18.04 48.22 11.65
CA GLY A 55 17.89 47.77 10.27
C GLY A 55 16.87 48.62 9.51
N GLU A 56 16.75 48.32 8.23
CA GLU A 56 15.77 48.95 7.35
C GLU A 56 15.09 47.88 6.49
N VAL A 57 13.93 48.21 5.93
CA VAL A 57 13.19 47.35 5.00
C VAL A 57 13.29 47.93 3.60
N THR A 58 13.47 47.06 2.61
CA THR A 58 13.58 47.44 1.20
C THR A 58 12.29 48.04 0.65
N ASN A 59 12.43 49.02 -0.24
CA ASN A 59 11.32 49.71 -0.89
C ASN A 59 10.74 48.92 -2.10
N ARG A 60 9.84 49.53 -2.88
CA ARG A 60 9.21 48.92 -4.06
C ARG A 60 10.17 48.51 -5.19
N ASN A 61 11.37 49.06 -5.19
CA ASN A 61 12.43 48.72 -6.15
C ASN A 61 13.47 47.77 -5.54
N GLY A 62 13.24 47.25 -4.33
CA GLY A 62 14.17 46.40 -3.59
C GLY A 62 15.33 47.15 -2.93
N ASP A 63 15.34 48.49 -2.95
CA ASP A 63 16.46 49.29 -2.43
C ASP A 63 16.40 49.47 -0.91
N PHE A 64 17.56 49.48 -0.24
CA PHE A 64 17.75 49.81 1.18
C PHE A 64 18.93 50.77 1.40
N THR A 65 18.96 51.49 2.51
CA THR A 65 20.00 52.46 2.90
C THR A 65 20.21 52.55 4.43
N LEU A 66 21.23 51.85 4.93
CA LEU A 66 21.65 51.91 6.34
C LEU A 66 22.62 53.08 6.55
N ASN A 67 22.16 54.13 7.24
CA ASN A 67 22.91 55.36 7.48
C ASN A 67 23.53 55.45 8.89
N GLY A 68 24.43 56.41 9.09
CA GLY A 68 24.89 56.78 10.43
C GLY A 68 25.92 55.82 11.05
N LEU A 69 26.61 55.03 10.22
CA LEU A 69 27.53 53.99 10.68
C LEU A 69 28.91 54.59 10.95
N ARG A 70 29.58 54.15 12.02
CA ARG A 70 30.98 54.54 12.29
C ARG A 70 31.91 53.57 11.57
N ALA A 71 33.17 53.95 11.38
CA ALA A 71 34.18 53.02 10.90
C ALA A 71 34.24 51.78 11.82
N GLY A 72 34.20 50.58 11.23
CA GLY A 72 34.05 49.33 11.99
C GLY A 72 33.65 48.15 11.12
N THR A 73 33.64 46.95 11.70
CA THR A 73 33.19 45.74 11.02
C THR A 73 31.76 45.40 11.45
N TYR A 74 30.87 45.26 10.48
CA TYR A 74 29.46 44.97 10.69
C TYR A 74 29.08 43.65 10.03
N THR A 75 28.12 42.97 10.64
CA THR A 75 27.44 41.80 10.09
C THR A 75 26.04 42.24 9.72
N VAL A 76 25.72 42.25 8.42
CA VAL A 76 24.41 42.63 7.90
C VAL A 76 23.69 41.35 7.48
N ARG A 77 22.54 41.08 8.09
CA ARG A 77 21.67 39.96 7.76
C ARG A 77 20.50 40.45 6.91
N PHE A 78 20.24 39.75 5.82
CA PHE A 78 19.15 40.02 4.90
C PHE A 78 18.12 38.90 5.00
N ASP A 79 16.90 39.23 5.40
CA ASP A 79 15.81 38.27 5.60
C ASP A 79 14.60 38.65 4.73
N TYR A 80 13.97 37.67 4.08
CA TYR A 80 12.69 37.86 3.40
C TYR A 80 11.85 36.58 3.49
N MET A 81 10.54 36.73 3.67
CA MET A 81 9.66 35.58 3.91
C MET A 81 9.68 34.62 2.70
N GLY A 82 10.04 33.36 2.94
CA GLY A 82 10.15 32.32 1.91
C GLY A 82 11.49 32.30 1.16
N TYR A 83 12.54 32.92 1.71
CA TYR A 83 13.90 32.95 1.17
C TYR A 83 14.91 32.59 2.27
N GLU A 84 16.04 31.98 1.87
CA GLU A 84 17.14 31.72 2.80
C GLU A 84 17.78 33.04 3.27
N SER A 85 17.96 33.18 4.58
CA SER A 85 18.66 34.33 5.18
C SER A 85 20.10 34.43 4.67
N HIS A 86 20.49 35.59 4.15
CA HIS A 86 21.86 35.84 3.70
C HIS A 86 22.58 36.79 4.66
N THR A 87 23.80 36.42 5.08
CA THR A 87 24.58 37.24 6.01
C THR A 87 25.90 37.65 5.38
N GLU A 88 26.18 38.96 5.36
CA GLU A 88 27.42 39.52 4.81
C GLU A 88 28.19 40.28 5.89
N ARG A 89 29.48 39.97 6.04
CA ARG A 89 30.40 40.65 6.96
C ARG A 89 31.25 41.63 6.18
N LEU A 90 31.21 42.91 6.55
CA LEU A 90 31.89 44.00 5.85
C LEU A 90 32.56 44.97 6.82
N THR A 91 33.72 45.49 6.43
CA THR A 91 34.47 46.50 7.20
C THR A 91 34.34 47.84 6.51
N LEU A 92 33.76 48.83 7.20
CA LEU A 92 33.58 50.19 6.70
C LEU A 92 34.70 51.10 7.20
N ARG A 93 35.22 51.95 6.30
CA ARG A 93 36.09 53.08 6.65
C ARG A 93 35.25 54.33 6.95
N ASP A 94 35.86 55.31 7.62
CA ASP A 94 35.20 56.58 7.93
C ASP A 94 34.74 57.25 6.63
N GLY A 95 33.47 57.68 6.58
CA GLY A 95 32.85 58.32 5.42
C GLY A 95 32.56 57.42 4.22
N GLU A 96 32.80 56.11 4.30
CA GLU A 96 32.62 55.19 3.17
C GLU A 96 31.13 54.99 2.83
N THR A 97 30.77 55.07 1.54
CA THR A 97 29.49 54.56 1.04
C THR A 97 29.72 53.20 0.38
N ARG A 98 29.28 52.12 1.04
CA ARG A 98 29.37 50.76 0.51
C ARG A 98 28.10 50.40 -0.25
N ARG A 99 28.22 49.96 -1.51
CA ARG A 99 27.09 49.48 -2.31
C ARG A 99 27.05 47.96 -2.36
N LEU A 100 25.90 47.36 -2.06
CA LEU A 100 25.67 45.91 -2.10
C LEU A 100 24.57 45.55 -3.09
N ARG A 101 24.69 44.39 -3.73
CA ARG A 101 23.60 43.73 -4.46
C ARG A 101 23.44 42.34 -3.88
N VAL A 102 22.37 42.14 -3.13
CA VAL A 102 22.12 40.90 -2.39
C VAL A 102 21.13 40.07 -3.17
N ARG A 103 21.52 38.83 -3.48
CA ARG A 103 20.65 37.86 -4.14
C ARG A 103 20.19 36.85 -3.11
N LEU A 104 18.89 36.84 -2.79
CA LEU A 104 18.32 35.83 -1.92
C LEU A 104 17.83 34.66 -2.76
N GLN A 105 18.18 33.44 -2.34
CA GLN A 105 17.64 32.22 -2.95
C GLN A 105 16.29 31.92 -2.29
N ALA A 106 15.27 31.67 -3.11
CA ALA A 106 13.97 31.24 -2.60
C ALA A 106 14.15 29.94 -1.79
N GLU A 107 13.63 29.92 -0.57
CA GLU A 107 13.69 28.77 0.30
C GLU A 107 12.82 27.69 -0.31
N ALA A 108 13.46 26.67 -0.90
CA ALA A 108 12.76 25.46 -1.24
C ALA A 108 12.35 24.80 0.07
N LYS A 109 11.13 25.05 0.53
CA LYS A 109 10.45 24.16 1.48
C LYS A 109 10.25 22.79 0.80
N SER A 110 11.32 22.03 0.61
CA SER A 110 11.32 20.67 1.11
C SER A 110 11.27 20.79 2.64
N LEU A 111 10.51 19.94 3.32
CA LEU A 111 10.77 19.70 4.73
C LEU A 111 12.29 19.64 4.90
N SER A 112 12.86 20.47 5.77
CA SER A 112 14.22 20.30 6.22
C SER A 112 14.27 18.98 6.98
N GLU A 113 14.40 17.92 6.19
CA GLU A 113 15.12 16.72 6.55
C GLU A 113 16.46 17.24 7.07
N VAL A 114 16.67 17.10 8.38
CA VAL A 114 17.93 17.42 9.02
C VAL A 114 19.02 16.72 8.22
N VAL A 115 19.89 17.50 7.57
CA VAL A 115 21.09 17.00 6.88
C VAL A 115 22.09 16.52 7.93
N ILE A 116 21.78 15.35 8.47
CA ILE A 116 22.69 14.37 9.05
C ILE A 116 22.32 13.10 8.31
N THR A 117 22.82 12.92 7.08
CA THR A 117 22.65 11.71 6.24
C THR A 117 21.30 11.00 6.48
N ALA A 118 20.21 11.65 6.08
CA ALA A 118 18.90 11.22 6.52
C ALA A 118 18.56 9.83 5.99
N LYS A 119 18.03 9.00 6.89
CA LYS A 119 17.65 7.63 6.59
C LYS A 119 16.49 7.66 5.59
N SER A 120 16.57 6.87 4.51
CA SER A 120 15.42 6.68 3.60
C SER A 120 14.13 6.38 4.37
N GLU A 121 12.98 6.83 3.88
CA GLU A 121 11.67 6.58 4.49
C GLU A 121 11.42 5.07 4.73
N ALA A 122 11.79 4.24 3.76
CA ALA A 122 11.75 2.78 3.90
C ALA A 122 12.56 2.27 5.10
N ARG A 123 13.74 2.83 5.35
CA ARG A 123 14.54 2.51 6.54
C ARG A 123 13.85 3.00 7.81
N GLN A 124 13.29 4.21 7.82
CA GLN A 124 12.59 4.74 9.01
C GLN A 124 11.40 3.85 9.39
N LEU A 125 10.63 3.39 8.40
CA LEU A 125 9.54 2.44 8.58
C LEU A 125 10.04 1.10 9.14
N ARG A 126 11.10 0.51 8.57
CA ARG A 126 11.71 -0.73 9.10
C ARG A 126 12.23 -0.57 10.52
N GLU A 127 12.59 0.63 10.95
CA GLU A 127 13.03 0.92 12.32
C GLU A 127 11.88 1.22 13.30
N GLN A 128 10.61 1.12 12.88
CA GLN A 128 9.46 1.20 13.78
C GLN A 128 9.34 -0.04 14.69
N ALA A 129 8.47 0.06 15.69
CA ALA A 129 8.21 -1.02 16.64
C ALA A 129 7.60 -2.26 15.97
N MET A 130 6.71 -2.06 15.00
CA MET A 130 6.03 -3.14 14.30
C MET A 130 6.99 -3.90 13.35
N PRO A 131 6.79 -5.21 13.17
CA PRO A 131 7.50 -6.00 12.17
C PRO A 131 6.96 -5.68 10.78
N ILE A 132 7.70 -4.84 10.05
CA ILE A 132 7.35 -4.37 8.70
C ILE A 132 8.48 -4.69 7.73
N ALA A 133 8.13 -5.32 6.60
CA ALA A 133 9.00 -5.41 5.44
C ALA A 133 8.60 -4.30 4.45
N VAL A 134 9.59 -3.61 3.88
CA VAL A 134 9.37 -2.54 2.91
C VAL A 134 10.09 -2.90 1.62
N ILE A 135 9.37 -2.84 0.50
CA ILE A 135 9.88 -3.05 -0.85
C ILE A 135 9.82 -1.71 -1.55
N SER A 136 10.97 -1.12 -1.88
CA SER A 136 11.00 0.10 -2.70
C SER A 136 10.82 -0.25 -4.17
N MET A 137 9.85 0.39 -4.82
CA MET A 137 9.55 0.13 -6.22
C MET A 137 10.48 0.88 -7.17
N ASN A 138 11.28 1.83 -6.69
CA ASN A 138 12.29 2.51 -7.52
C ASN A 138 13.32 1.54 -8.11
N GLN A 139 13.61 0.45 -7.41
CA GLN A 139 14.48 -0.63 -7.87
C GLN A 139 13.76 -1.62 -8.80
N LEU A 140 12.43 -1.56 -8.90
CA LEU A 140 11.60 -2.47 -9.69
C LEU A 140 10.81 -1.74 -10.80
N ALA A 141 11.06 -0.45 -10.99
CA ALA A 141 10.28 0.42 -11.87
C ALA A 141 10.55 0.08 -13.34
N GLY A 142 9.50 -0.20 -14.12
CA GLY A 142 9.64 -0.64 -15.50
C GLY A 142 9.67 -2.16 -15.69
N THR A 143 9.68 -2.96 -14.62
CA THR A 143 9.58 -4.42 -14.73
C THR A 143 8.26 -4.88 -15.35
N VAL A 144 8.27 -6.10 -15.91
CA VAL A 144 7.08 -6.79 -16.43
C VAL A 144 6.28 -7.49 -15.31
N ALA A 145 6.85 -7.61 -14.11
CA ALA A 145 6.20 -8.27 -12.97
C ALA A 145 5.01 -7.45 -12.43
N GLY A 146 3.95 -8.16 -12.01
CA GLY A 146 2.82 -7.58 -11.27
C GLY A 146 3.11 -7.49 -9.76
N VAL A 147 2.24 -6.80 -9.01
CA VAL A 147 2.40 -6.63 -7.56
C VAL A 147 2.44 -7.98 -6.84
N ALA A 148 1.59 -8.94 -7.23
CA ALA A 148 1.56 -10.25 -6.63
C ALA A 148 2.86 -11.05 -6.84
N ASP A 149 3.50 -10.92 -8.01
CA ASP A 149 4.80 -11.57 -8.29
C ASP A 149 5.91 -11.05 -7.36
N ILE A 150 5.87 -9.75 -7.04
CA ILE A 150 6.83 -9.10 -6.14
C ILE A 150 6.60 -9.55 -4.71
N LEU A 151 5.33 -9.61 -4.28
CA LEU A 151 4.95 -10.09 -2.96
C LEU A 151 5.32 -11.56 -2.73
N ALA A 152 5.14 -12.41 -3.74
CA ALA A 152 5.48 -13.83 -3.66
C ALA A 152 6.97 -14.10 -3.35
N LYS A 153 7.86 -13.13 -3.63
CA LYS A 153 9.30 -13.20 -3.35
C LYS A 153 9.67 -12.72 -1.96
N THR A 154 8.72 -12.21 -1.18
CA THR A 154 8.94 -11.68 0.16
C THR A 154 8.91 -12.80 1.20
N VAL A 155 9.84 -12.75 2.15
CA VAL A 155 9.89 -13.70 3.26
C VAL A 155 8.56 -13.73 4.03
N GLY A 156 8.06 -14.92 4.36
CA GLY A 156 6.80 -15.11 5.09
C GLY A 156 5.53 -14.94 4.26
N VAL A 157 5.65 -14.67 2.95
CA VAL A 157 4.53 -14.41 2.05
C VAL A 157 4.42 -15.52 1.01
N THR A 158 3.20 -16.03 0.80
CA THR A 158 2.88 -16.90 -0.33
C THR A 158 1.74 -16.35 -1.14
N LEU A 159 1.79 -16.65 -2.43
CA LEU A 159 0.73 -16.32 -3.35
C LEU A 159 0.06 -17.61 -3.82
N ARG A 160 -1.28 -17.64 -3.73
CA ARG A 160 -2.08 -18.74 -4.28
C ARG A 160 -2.95 -18.15 -5.38
N SER A 161 -2.60 -18.45 -6.62
CA SER A 161 -3.38 -18.05 -7.79
C SER A 161 -4.27 -19.20 -8.25
N SER A 162 -5.42 -18.87 -8.82
CA SER A 162 -6.41 -19.83 -9.30
C SER A 162 -6.41 -20.04 -10.82
N GLY A 163 -5.45 -19.46 -11.55
CA GLY A 163 -5.29 -19.63 -12.99
C GLY A 163 -4.42 -18.56 -13.64
N GLY A 164 -4.86 -18.09 -14.82
CA GLY A 164 -4.20 -17.04 -15.60
C GLY A 164 -4.48 -15.61 -15.09
N VAL A 165 -4.30 -14.63 -15.96
CA VAL A 165 -4.58 -13.21 -15.67
C VAL A 165 -6.05 -13.04 -15.31
N GLY A 166 -6.35 -12.31 -14.23
CA GLY A 166 -7.72 -12.14 -13.74
C GLY A 166 -8.23 -13.27 -12.86
N GLY A 167 -7.47 -14.36 -12.72
CA GLY A 167 -7.74 -15.40 -11.72
C GLY A 167 -7.67 -14.84 -10.30
N ALA A 168 -8.56 -15.31 -9.43
CA ALA A 168 -8.56 -14.94 -8.02
C ALA A 168 -7.18 -15.24 -7.39
N THR A 169 -6.61 -14.22 -6.77
CA THR A 169 -5.29 -14.28 -6.14
C THR A 169 -5.44 -14.15 -4.63
N ARG A 170 -5.01 -15.16 -3.89
CA ARG A 170 -5.02 -15.17 -2.42
C ARG A 170 -3.62 -14.99 -1.89
N LEU A 171 -3.40 -13.84 -1.25
CA LEU A 171 -2.20 -13.59 -0.48
C LEU A 171 -2.29 -14.33 0.85
N SER A 172 -1.20 -14.98 1.23
CA SER A 172 -1.05 -15.56 2.56
C SER A 172 0.22 -15.04 3.23
N VAL A 173 0.08 -14.63 4.49
CA VAL A 173 1.19 -14.23 5.37
C VAL A 173 1.20 -15.18 6.55
N ARG A 174 2.31 -15.90 6.75
CA ARG A 174 2.49 -16.87 7.85
C ARG A 174 1.40 -17.95 7.89
N GLY A 175 0.92 -18.36 6.72
CA GLY A 175 -0.12 -19.37 6.52
C GLY A 175 -1.55 -18.90 6.83
N LEU A 176 -1.74 -17.67 7.35
CA LEU A 176 -3.03 -16.99 7.31
C LEU A 176 -3.25 -16.38 5.94
N GLU A 177 -4.49 -16.37 5.47
CA GLU A 177 -4.77 -16.03 4.08
C GLU A 177 -6.12 -15.37 3.86
N GLY A 178 -6.31 -14.91 2.63
CA GLY A 178 -7.57 -14.35 2.15
C GLY A 178 -7.94 -13.12 2.96
N LYS A 179 -9.18 -13.09 3.45
CA LYS A 179 -9.74 -11.93 4.16
C LYS A 179 -9.14 -11.66 5.55
N ARG A 180 -8.17 -12.47 6.00
CA ARG A 180 -7.38 -12.23 7.22
C ARG A 180 -6.21 -11.28 7.00
N ILE A 181 -5.76 -11.14 5.75
CA ILE A 181 -4.69 -10.22 5.37
C ILE A 181 -5.34 -8.93 4.87
N GLY A 182 -4.99 -7.81 5.48
CA GLY A 182 -5.48 -6.50 5.06
C GLY A 182 -4.78 -6.07 3.77
N PHE A 183 -5.52 -5.50 2.83
CA PHE A 183 -5.01 -4.88 1.62
C PHE A 183 -5.38 -3.41 1.63
N PHE A 184 -4.38 -2.54 1.47
CA PHE A 184 -4.53 -1.09 1.57
C PHE A 184 -3.86 -0.41 0.39
N ILE A 185 -4.45 0.70 -0.05
CA ILE A 185 -3.82 1.65 -0.99
C ILE A 185 -3.82 3.01 -0.31
N ASP A 186 -2.64 3.60 -0.15
CA ASP A 186 -2.43 4.83 0.64
C ASP A 186 -3.16 4.76 2.00
N GLU A 187 -2.97 3.63 2.69
CA GLU A 187 -3.55 3.30 3.99
C GLU A 187 -5.09 3.13 4.01
N SER A 188 -5.76 3.20 2.87
CA SER A 188 -7.21 3.01 2.74
C SER A 188 -7.53 1.54 2.50
N PRO A 189 -8.37 0.89 3.30
CA PRO A 189 -8.66 -0.54 3.18
C PRO A 189 -9.46 -0.84 1.92
N MET A 190 -9.01 -1.86 1.20
CA MET A 190 -9.58 -2.33 -0.06
C MET A 190 -10.24 -3.71 0.07
N ASN A 191 -10.17 -4.38 1.23
CA ASN A 191 -10.69 -5.73 1.44
C ASN A 191 -12.15 -5.91 1.01
N ASP A 192 -13.03 -4.95 1.32
CA ASP A 192 -14.46 -5.01 0.97
C ASP A 192 -14.73 -4.72 -0.53
N ASN A 193 -13.73 -4.17 -1.24
CA ASN A 193 -13.73 -3.92 -2.68
C ASN A 193 -12.91 -4.97 -3.47
N SER A 194 -12.31 -5.95 -2.78
CA SER A 194 -11.41 -6.94 -3.40
C SER A 194 -12.08 -7.84 -4.44
N ASP A 195 -13.41 -7.94 -4.41
CA ASP A 195 -14.19 -8.65 -5.44
C ASP A 195 -14.18 -7.92 -6.80
N PHE A 196 -13.78 -6.63 -6.82
CA PHE A 196 -13.82 -5.78 -8.02
C PHE A 196 -12.46 -5.18 -8.39
N ILE A 197 -11.58 -4.94 -7.41
CA ILE A 197 -10.22 -4.45 -7.61
C ILE A 197 -9.25 -5.39 -6.90
N ASP A 198 -8.47 -6.12 -7.69
CA ASP A 198 -7.41 -7.03 -7.26
C ASP A 198 -6.08 -6.26 -7.12
N ILE A 199 -5.17 -6.79 -6.31
CA ILE A 199 -3.84 -6.22 -6.13
C ILE A 199 -3.03 -6.15 -7.44
N ASN A 200 -3.29 -7.04 -8.38
CA ASN A 200 -2.64 -7.07 -9.69
C ASN A 200 -3.13 -6.00 -10.65
N ASP A 201 -4.25 -5.34 -10.33
CA ASP A 201 -4.79 -4.28 -11.16
C ASP A 201 -4.02 -2.96 -11.02
N ILE A 202 -3.33 -2.77 -9.90
CA ILE A 202 -2.55 -1.58 -9.63
C ILE A 202 -1.21 -1.68 -10.36
N PRO A 203 -0.91 -0.78 -11.32
CA PRO A 203 0.37 -0.76 -11.98
C PRO A 203 1.54 -0.62 -11.01
N VAL A 204 2.52 -1.51 -11.12
CA VAL A 204 3.78 -1.41 -10.36
C VAL A 204 4.46 -0.05 -10.55
N ASP A 205 4.34 0.55 -11.74
CA ASP A 205 4.95 1.84 -12.03
C ASP A 205 4.31 3.01 -11.26
N MET A 206 3.08 2.83 -10.75
CA MET A 206 2.37 3.83 -9.95
C MET A 206 2.71 3.77 -8.45
N ILE A 207 3.30 2.67 -8.00
CA ILE A 207 3.57 2.39 -6.59
C ILE A 207 4.98 2.88 -6.27
N ASP A 208 5.15 3.66 -5.22
CA ASP A 208 6.45 4.09 -4.68
C ASP A 208 7.10 2.96 -3.87
N ARG A 209 6.29 2.34 -3.01
CA ARG A 209 6.72 1.23 -2.16
C ARG A 209 5.55 0.34 -1.75
N ILE A 210 5.89 -0.87 -1.37
CA ILE A 210 4.98 -1.85 -0.78
C ILE A 210 5.41 -2.07 0.67
N GLU A 211 4.47 -1.91 1.59
CA GLU A 211 4.65 -2.09 3.02
C GLU A 211 3.92 -3.36 3.47
N ILE A 212 4.62 -4.28 4.12
CA ILE A 212 4.07 -5.58 4.55
C ILE A 212 4.23 -5.69 6.05
N TYR A 213 3.12 -5.52 6.77
CA TYR A 213 3.01 -5.67 8.22
C TYR A 213 2.71 -7.13 8.54
N LYS A 214 3.48 -7.74 9.44
CA LYS A 214 3.37 -9.18 9.75
C LYS A 214 2.85 -9.38 11.18
N GLY A 215 1.65 -9.94 11.32
CA GLY A 215 0.99 -10.08 12.61
C GLY A 215 0.30 -8.79 13.05
N VAL A 216 1.02 -7.85 13.67
CA VAL A 216 0.41 -6.60 14.18
C VAL A 216 0.26 -5.56 13.07
N VAL A 217 -0.98 -5.16 12.80
CA VAL A 217 -1.34 -4.11 11.84
C VAL A 217 -1.54 -2.78 12.58
N PRO A 218 -1.13 -1.62 12.05
CA PRO A 218 -1.40 -0.32 12.67
C PRO A 218 -2.89 -0.02 12.82
N ALA A 219 -3.32 0.62 13.93
CA ALA A 219 -4.71 1.06 14.10
C ALA A 219 -5.15 2.02 13.01
N LYS A 220 -4.26 2.93 12.59
CA LYS A 220 -4.52 3.96 11.58
C LYS A 220 -4.99 3.44 10.22
N PHE A 221 -4.79 2.16 9.93
CA PHE A 221 -5.27 1.53 8.69
C PHE A 221 -6.78 1.24 8.75
N GLY A 222 -7.36 1.10 9.95
CA GLY A 222 -8.74 0.68 10.12
C GLY A 222 -8.97 -0.77 9.69
N GLY A 223 -10.25 -1.16 9.59
CA GLY A 223 -10.65 -2.50 9.17
C GLY A 223 -10.36 -3.58 10.22
N THR A 224 -10.37 -4.85 9.77
CA THR A 224 -10.37 -6.04 10.65
C THR A 224 -9.28 -7.07 10.31
N ALA A 225 -8.17 -6.59 9.73
CA ALA A 225 -7.02 -7.43 9.39
C ALA A 225 -6.32 -7.99 10.65
N MET A 226 -5.90 -9.25 10.58
CA MET A 226 -5.43 -10.02 11.75
C MET A 226 -4.13 -10.81 11.49
N GLY A 227 -3.90 -11.27 10.25
CA GLY A 227 -2.68 -12.01 9.92
C GLY A 227 -1.52 -11.14 9.44
N GLY A 228 -1.81 -9.88 9.17
CA GLY A 228 -0.89 -8.91 8.58
C GLY A 228 -1.63 -7.98 7.62
N ALA A 229 -0.87 -7.08 7.01
CA ALA A 229 -1.40 -6.13 6.04
C ALA A 229 -0.38 -5.87 4.94
N VAL A 230 -0.86 -5.66 3.72
CA VAL A 230 -0.09 -5.11 2.61
C VAL A 230 -0.66 -3.74 2.27
N ASN A 231 0.16 -2.71 2.38
CA ASN A 231 -0.16 -1.35 1.99
C ASN A 231 0.67 -0.94 0.77
N LEU A 232 -0.01 -0.57 -0.32
CA LEU A 232 0.61 0.01 -1.50
C LEU A 232 0.61 1.51 -1.34
N VAL A 233 1.80 2.12 -1.28
CA VAL A 233 1.93 3.57 -1.25
C VAL A 233 2.18 4.06 -2.66
N LEU A 234 1.31 4.94 -3.15
CA LEU A 234 1.39 5.48 -4.49
C LEU A 234 2.45 6.58 -4.58
N LYS A 235 3.04 6.75 -5.76
CA LYS A 235 4.03 7.80 -6.01
C LYS A 235 3.40 9.19 -5.90
N GLU A 236 4.14 10.09 -5.29
CA GLU A 236 3.99 11.52 -5.55
C GLU A 236 4.69 11.87 -6.86
N TYR A 237 4.01 12.64 -7.71
CA TYR A 237 4.52 12.92 -9.05
C TYR A 237 4.94 14.39 -9.19
N PRO A 238 5.95 14.67 -10.05
CA PRO A 238 6.33 16.02 -10.41
C PRO A 238 5.19 16.86 -11.00
N ALA A 239 5.44 18.16 -11.11
CA ALA A 239 4.42 19.13 -11.52
C ALA A 239 3.85 18.91 -12.93
N ARG A 240 4.62 18.27 -13.81
CA ARG A 240 4.17 17.80 -15.11
C ARG A 240 4.67 16.37 -15.21
N TYR A 241 3.77 15.43 -15.42
CA TYR A 241 4.16 14.04 -15.46
C TYR A 241 3.27 13.31 -16.44
N ALA A 242 3.88 12.53 -17.32
CA ALA A 242 3.17 11.54 -18.12
C ALA A 242 3.99 10.25 -18.12
N ASP A 243 3.33 9.14 -17.88
CA ASP A 243 3.93 7.81 -17.87
C ASP A 243 2.99 6.89 -18.61
N VAL A 244 3.50 6.28 -19.68
CA VAL A 244 2.74 5.40 -20.54
C VAL A 244 3.53 4.12 -20.69
N SER A 245 2.89 2.98 -20.48
CA SER A 245 3.49 1.68 -20.73
C SER A 245 2.56 0.77 -21.51
N TYR A 246 3.18 -0.11 -22.28
CA TYR A 246 2.53 -1.18 -23.01
C TYR A 246 3.33 -2.47 -22.82
N SER A 247 2.67 -3.53 -22.36
CA SER A 247 3.24 -4.87 -22.32
C SER A 247 2.50 -5.85 -23.23
N ILE A 248 3.29 -6.74 -23.81
CA ILE A 248 2.82 -7.93 -24.53
C ILE A 248 3.44 -9.13 -23.82
N GLU A 249 2.61 -10.06 -23.39
CA GLU A 249 3.02 -11.26 -22.67
C GLU A 249 2.41 -12.52 -23.34
N SER A 250 2.89 -13.70 -22.95
CA SER A 250 2.33 -14.98 -23.42
C SER A 250 0.82 -15.08 -23.18
N PHE A 251 0.17 -16.00 -23.91
CA PHE A 251 -1.29 -16.22 -23.85
C PHE A 251 -2.10 -15.03 -24.36
N ASN A 252 -1.54 -14.32 -25.36
CA ASN A 252 -2.13 -13.14 -25.99
C ASN A 252 -2.47 -12.03 -24.97
N THR A 253 -1.60 -11.87 -23.97
CA THR A 253 -1.82 -10.90 -22.90
C THR A 253 -1.31 -9.54 -23.34
N HIS A 254 -2.19 -8.54 -23.28
CA HIS A 254 -1.87 -7.14 -23.58
C HIS A 254 -2.25 -6.25 -22.40
N LYS A 255 -1.33 -5.40 -21.96
CA LYS A 255 -1.60 -4.42 -20.90
C LYS A 255 -1.16 -3.04 -21.34
N ILE A 256 -2.08 -2.08 -21.34
CA ILE A 256 -1.80 -0.66 -21.57
C ILE A 256 -2.04 0.06 -20.25
N GLN A 257 -1.12 0.91 -19.82
CA GLN A 257 -1.25 1.70 -18.61
C GLN A 257 -0.78 3.13 -18.88
N SER A 258 -1.48 4.11 -18.33
CA SER A 258 -1.14 5.52 -18.48
C SER A 258 -1.47 6.31 -17.23
N VAL A 259 -0.59 7.24 -16.87
CA VAL A 259 -0.82 8.24 -15.82
C VAL A 259 -0.35 9.59 -16.30
N LEU A 260 -1.23 10.59 -16.20
CA LEU A 260 -0.94 11.98 -16.50
C LEU A 260 -1.24 12.81 -15.25
N LYS A 261 -0.29 13.63 -14.81
CA LYS A 261 -0.48 14.57 -13.71
C LYS A 261 -0.04 15.98 -14.10
N ARG A 262 -0.78 16.95 -13.58
CA ARG A 262 -0.55 18.38 -13.78
C ARG A 262 -0.76 19.15 -12.49
N ASN A 263 0.29 19.79 -12.00
CA ASN A 263 0.25 20.67 -10.85
C ASN A 263 0.17 22.14 -11.30
N LEU A 264 -0.89 22.81 -10.87
CA LEU A 264 -1.11 24.25 -11.03
C LEU A 264 -0.74 24.97 -9.73
N LYS A 265 0.56 25.08 -9.45
CA LYS A 265 1.10 25.65 -8.20
C LYS A 265 0.45 26.98 -7.78
N ASN A 266 0.24 27.90 -8.73
CA ASN A 266 -0.36 29.21 -8.45
C ASN A 266 -1.77 29.10 -7.85
N LYS A 267 -2.54 28.08 -8.25
CA LYS A 267 -3.88 27.82 -7.73
C LYS A 267 -3.87 26.85 -6.55
N GLY A 268 -2.75 26.20 -6.26
CA GLY A 268 -2.65 25.15 -5.24
C GLY A 268 -3.48 23.92 -5.59
N ILE A 269 -3.62 23.62 -6.88
CA ILE A 269 -4.45 22.51 -7.39
C ILE A 269 -3.57 21.53 -8.17
N VAL A 270 -3.75 20.24 -7.95
CA VAL A 270 -3.14 19.15 -8.73
C VAL A 270 -4.23 18.31 -9.37
N PHE A 271 -4.15 18.15 -10.68
CA PHE A 271 -5.01 17.26 -11.46
C PHE A 271 -4.24 16.01 -11.83
N GLY A 272 -4.89 14.86 -11.76
CA GLY A 272 -4.40 13.59 -12.26
C GLY A 272 -5.48 12.85 -13.02
N ILE A 273 -5.08 12.13 -14.04
CA ILE A 273 -5.90 11.11 -14.71
C ILE A 273 -5.01 9.94 -15.05
N GLY A 274 -5.50 8.73 -14.85
CA GLY A 274 -4.77 7.53 -15.19
C GLY A 274 -5.69 6.35 -15.33
N GLY A 275 -5.11 5.23 -15.71
CA GLY A 275 -5.86 4.01 -15.90
C GLY A 275 -5.07 2.96 -16.66
N GLY A 276 -5.70 1.83 -16.87
CA GLY A 276 -5.16 0.75 -17.66
C GLY A 276 -6.23 -0.12 -18.28
N TYR A 277 -5.82 -0.82 -19.33
CA TYR A 277 -6.59 -1.85 -19.98
C TYR A 277 -5.77 -3.13 -20.05
N THR A 278 -6.34 -4.22 -19.58
CA THR A 278 -5.74 -5.56 -19.60
C THR A 278 -6.64 -6.47 -20.41
N TYR A 279 -6.04 -7.22 -21.34
CA TYR A 279 -6.68 -8.29 -22.09
C TYR A 279 -5.79 -9.53 -22.04
N SER A 280 -6.38 -10.72 -21.96
CA SER A 280 -5.68 -12.00 -22.08
C SER A 280 -6.65 -13.07 -22.57
N ASP A 281 -6.19 -13.95 -23.48
CA ASP A 281 -6.96 -15.16 -23.83
C ASP A 281 -6.83 -16.22 -22.72
N ASN A 282 -5.78 -16.13 -21.89
CA ASN A 282 -5.42 -17.12 -20.86
C ASN A 282 -5.33 -18.57 -21.41
N ASN A 283 -5.01 -18.72 -22.69
CA ASN A 283 -5.07 -19.99 -23.41
C ASN A 283 -3.83 -20.89 -23.23
N TYR A 284 -3.33 -20.98 -22.00
CA TYR A 284 -2.23 -21.87 -21.66
C TYR A 284 -2.68 -23.34 -21.62
N THR A 285 -1.73 -24.24 -21.83
CA THR A 285 -1.95 -25.68 -21.68
C THR A 285 -1.71 -26.07 -20.24
N MET A 286 -2.66 -26.80 -19.65
CA MET A 286 -2.57 -27.41 -18.33
C MET A 286 -2.61 -28.93 -18.44
N GLU A 287 -2.01 -29.62 -17.48
CA GLU A 287 -2.18 -31.06 -17.32
C GLU A 287 -3.25 -31.32 -16.27
N SER A 288 -4.21 -32.19 -16.57
CA SER A 288 -5.30 -32.51 -15.64
C SER A 288 -4.73 -33.09 -14.34
N PRO A 289 -5.14 -32.57 -13.17
CA PRO A 289 -4.79 -33.20 -11.90
C PRO A 289 -5.66 -34.41 -11.57
N TYR A 290 -6.68 -34.70 -12.40
CA TYR A 290 -7.65 -35.78 -12.19
C TYR A 290 -7.47 -36.96 -13.16
N VAL A 291 -6.85 -36.71 -14.32
CA VAL A 291 -6.63 -37.72 -15.36
C VAL A 291 -5.18 -37.65 -15.80
N ASP A 292 -4.40 -38.67 -15.44
CA ASP A 292 -2.97 -38.72 -15.74
C ASP A 292 -2.70 -38.62 -17.25
N GLY A 293 -1.75 -37.76 -17.63
CA GLY A 293 -1.33 -37.56 -19.01
C GLY A 293 -2.28 -36.74 -19.89
N LEU A 294 -3.46 -36.37 -19.39
CA LEU A 294 -4.41 -35.52 -20.13
C LEU A 294 -3.92 -34.07 -20.14
N LYS A 295 -3.53 -33.58 -21.32
CA LYS A 295 -3.20 -32.16 -21.54
C LYS A 295 -4.41 -31.43 -22.12
N ILE A 296 -4.74 -30.32 -21.50
CA ILE A 296 -5.93 -29.51 -21.77
C ILE A 296 -5.48 -28.11 -22.14
N ARG A 297 -5.97 -27.58 -23.25
CA ARG A 297 -5.86 -26.16 -23.56
C ARG A 297 -7.07 -25.46 -22.95
N ARG A 298 -6.84 -24.36 -22.22
CA ARG A 298 -7.93 -23.50 -21.73
C ARG A 298 -8.41 -22.63 -22.88
N ASP A 299 -9.66 -22.78 -23.31
CA ASP A 299 -10.19 -22.07 -24.47
C ASP A 299 -11.39 -21.16 -24.11
N HIS A 300 -11.82 -21.15 -22.84
CA HIS A 300 -12.92 -20.34 -22.30
C HIS A 300 -12.50 -19.65 -20.98
N ASP A 301 -11.41 -18.90 -21.02
CA ASP A 301 -10.80 -18.22 -19.86
C ASP A 301 -10.43 -16.76 -20.19
N ALA A 302 -11.01 -16.19 -21.26
CA ALA A 302 -10.66 -14.85 -21.70
C ALA A 302 -11.01 -13.81 -20.64
N TYR A 303 -10.09 -12.88 -20.44
CA TYR A 303 -10.17 -11.85 -19.44
C TYR A 303 -9.99 -10.47 -20.06
N ASN A 304 -10.88 -9.54 -19.71
CA ASN A 304 -10.68 -8.13 -20.01
C ASN A 304 -11.04 -7.25 -18.83
N LYS A 305 -10.23 -6.20 -18.64
CA LYS A 305 -10.47 -5.20 -17.60
C LYS A 305 -10.07 -3.81 -18.06
N LEU A 306 -10.94 -2.85 -17.79
CA LEU A 306 -10.68 -1.42 -17.92
C LEU A 306 -10.73 -0.79 -16.52
N LEU A 307 -9.70 -0.04 -16.17
CA LEU A 307 -9.62 0.77 -14.96
C LEU A 307 -9.31 2.20 -15.36
N LEU A 308 -10.08 3.16 -14.86
CA LEU A 308 -9.89 4.58 -15.06
C LEU A 308 -10.01 5.28 -13.72
N GLY A 309 -9.13 6.25 -13.46
CA GLY A 309 -9.13 7.04 -12.24
C GLY A 309 -8.76 8.49 -12.53
N GLY A 310 -9.36 9.41 -11.78
CA GLY A 310 -8.99 10.81 -11.75
C GLY A 310 -8.61 11.22 -10.33
N SER A 311 -7.82 12.28 -10.19
CA SER A 311 -7.52 12.89 -8.90
C SER A 311 -7.57 14.42 -9.02
N LEU A 312 -8.21 15.08 -8.06
CA LEU A 312 -8.19 16.53 -7.89
C LEU A 312 -7.75 16.83 -6.45
N LYS A 313 -6.50 17.28 -6.27
CA LYS A 313 -5.99 17.73 -4.98
C LYS A 313 -6.00 19.25 -4.89
N ALA A 314 -6.36 19.81 -3.74
CA ALA A 314 -6.35 21.23 -3.43
C ALA A 314 -5.69 21.49 -2.07
N TYR A 315 -4.76 22.44 -2.02
CA TYR A 315 -3.91 22.74 -0.85
C TYR A 315 -4.16 24.14 -0.23
N LYS A 316 -5.04 24.94 -0.83
CA LYS A 316 -5.30 26.35 -0.43
C LYS A 316 -6.67 26.56 0.21
N TRP A 317 -7.31 25.49 0.67
CA TRP A 317 -8.61 25.56 1.32
C TRP A 317 -8.45 25.56 2.84
N TRP A 318 -9.54 25.47 3.60
CA TRP A 318 -9.46 25.42 5.06
C TRP A 318 -8.66 24.20 5.55
N PHE A 319 -8.81 23.07 4.87
CA PHE A 319 -7.97 21.88 5.00
C PHE A 319 -6.64 22.07 4.27
N ASP A 320 -5.58 21.48 4.82
CA ASP A 320 -4.23 21.53 4.24
C ASP A 320 -4.14 20.64 2.99
N GLU A 321 -4.94 19.58 2.93
CA GLU A 321 -5.16 18.80 1.70
C GLU A 321 -6.65 18.43 1.59
N VAL A 322 -7.24 18.72 0.44
CA VAL A 322 -8.52 18.16 0.00
C VAL A 322 -8.31 17.44 -1.31
N GLU A 323 -8.65 16.17 -1.35
CA GLU A 323 -8.51 15.35 -2.54
C GLU A 323 -9.84 14.68 -2.91
N PHE A 324 -10.18 14.69 -4.20
CA PHE A 324 -11.29 13.96 -4.78
C PHE A 324 -10.78 12.98 -5.82
N GLU A 325 -11.18 11.72 -5.72
CA GLU A 325 -10.72 10.65 -6.60
C GLU A 325 -11.91 9.84 -7.14
N PRO A 326 -12.46 10.20 -8.31
CA PRO A 326 -13.38 9.34 -9.02
C PRO A 326 -12.61 8.18 -9.67
N ALA A 327 -13.14 6.96 -9.56
CA ALA A 327 -12.61 5.78 -10.23
C ALA A 327 -13.75 4.94 -10.84
N PHE A 328 -13.41 4.27 -11.94
CA PHE A 328 -14.29 3.36 -12.67
C PHE A 328 -13.53 2.08 -13.02
N ALA A 329 -14.12 0.94 -12.71
CA ALA A 329 -13.61 -0.37 -13.10
C ALA A 329 -14.70 -1.14 -13.86
N ASN A 330 -14.34 -1.78 -14.97
CA ASN A 330 -15.20 -2.68 -15.73
C ASN A 330 -14.42 -3.95 -16.05
N THR A 331 -14.93 -5.10 -15.62
CA THR A 331 -14.28 -6.41 -15.76
C THR A 331 -15.24 -7.38 -16.43
N ASN A 332 -14.74 -8.18 -17.36
CA ASN A 332 -15.41 -9.40 -17.82
C ASN A 332 -14.40 -10.55 -17.79
N HIS A 333 -14.86 -11.70 -17.33
CA HIS A 333 -14.02 -12.88 -17.18
C HIS A 333 -14.82 -14.13 -17.54
N GLU A 334 -14.36 -14.87 -18.53
CA GLU A 334 -14.85 -16.24 -18.77
C GLU A 334 -14.30 -17.18 -17.71
N ILE A 335 -15.06 -18.24 -17.41
CA ILE A 335 -14.67 -19.19 -16.37
C ILE A 335 -14.32 -20.51 -17.03
N GLN A 336 -13.04 -20.89 -17.04
CA GLN A 336 -12.64 -22.23 -17.45
C GLN A 336 -12.52 -23.17 -16.25
N GLY A 337 -13.19 -24.32 -16.37
CA GLY A 337 -13.13 -25.40 -15.40
C GLY A 337 -11.78 -26.12 -15.31
N ILE A 338 -11.69 -27.03 -14.33
CA ILE A 338 -10.54 -27.93 -14.15
C ILE A 338 -11.03 -29.38 -14.17
N GLU A 339 -12.17 -29.66 -13.53
CA GLU A 339 -12.81 -30.98 -13.54
C GLU A 339 -13.60 -31.23 -14.83
N SER A 340 -14.25 -30.20 -15.37
CA SER A 340 -15.08 -30.26 -16.57
C SER A 340 -14.76 -29.13 -17.54
N ASP A 341 -15.12 -29.33 -18.80
CA ASP A 341 -14.96 -28.35 -19.87
C ASP A 341 -16.16 -27.38 -19.84
N ILE A 342 -15.96 -26.25 -19.15
CA ILE A 342 -16.91 -25.14 -19.06
C ILE A 342 -16.73 -24.26 -20.29
N ARG A 343 -17.82 -23.93 -21.01
CA ARG A 343 -17.76 -23.30 -22.34
C ARG A 343 -18.56 -22.01 -22.52
N GLN A 344 -19.40 -21.64 -21.57
CA GLN A 344 -20.32 -20.50 -21.67
C GLN A 344 -20.35 -19.62 -20.41
N ALA A 345 -19.99 -20.17 -19.26
CA ALA A 345 -20.05 -19.45 -17.99
C ALA A 345 -19.09 -18.24 -17.95
N ARG A 346 -19.58 -17.09 -17.49
CA ARG A 346 -18.78 -15.86 -17.37
C ARG A 346 -19.28 -14.94 -16.26
N THR A 347 -18.39 -14.13 -15.72
CA THR A 347 -18.73 -13.05 -14.78
C THR A 347 -18.47 -11.69 -15.40
N HIS A 348 -19.23 -10.70 -14.94
CA HIS A 348 -19.01 -9.31 -15.28
C HIS A 348 -19.14 -8.43 -14.03
N SER A 349 -18.42 -7.31 -13.99
CA SER A 349 -18.56 -6.32 -12.93
C SER A 349 -18.25 -4.91 -13.41
N ARG A 350 -18.97 -3.93 -12.84
CA ARG A 350 -18.77 -2.50 -13.02
C ARG A 350 -18.83 -1.81 -11.68
N ALA A 351 -17.76 -1.12 -11.30
CA ALA A 351 -17.69 -0.36 -10.06
C ALA A 351 -17.46 1.13 -10.35
N TYR A 352 -18.25 1.98 -9.71
CA TYR A 352 -18.12 3.43 -9.73
C TYR A 352 -17.79 3.88 -8.31
N ILE A 353 -16.62 4.50 -8.13
CA ILE A 353 -16.11 4.86 -6.81
C ILE A 353 -15.83 6.36 -6.81
N LEU A 354 -16.20 7.04 -5.73
CA LEU A 354 -15.79 8.41 -5.46
C LEU A 354 -15.24 8.48 -4.05
N SER A 355 -13.95 8.82 -3.95
CA SER A 355 -13.28 9.04 -2.67
C SER A 355 -13.05 10.53 -2.44
N ASN A 356 -13.18 10.95 -1.18
CA ASN A 356 -12.76 12.25 -0.70
C ASN A 356 -11.81 12.08 0.48
N LYS A 357 -10.63 12.71 0.39
CA LYS A 357 -9.63 12.75 1.45
C LYS A 357 -9.46 14.18 1.96
N LEU A 358 -9.40 14.33 3.27
CA LEU A 358 -9.22 15.59 3.97
C LEU A 358 -8.07 15.42 4.97
N LYS A 359 -7.07 16.30 4.90
CA LYS A 359 -6.04 16.41 5.93
C LYS A 359 -5.99 17.80 6.53
N LYS A 360 -5.78 17.86 7.85
CA LYS A 360 -5.58 19.12 8.56
C LYS A 360 -4.58 18.93 9.70
N GLU A 361 -3.51 19.70 9.69
CA GLU A 361 -2.60 19.87 10.82
C GLU A 361 -3.21 20.85 11.83
N ASP A 362 -2.94 20.65 13.12
CA ASP A 362 -3.47 21.49 14.21
C ASP A 362 -5.02 21.66 14.15
N PHE A 363 -5.73 20.59 13.82
CA PHE A 363 -7.17 20.51 13.72
C PHE A 363 -7.84 20.82 15.07
N PHE A 364 -8.31 22.05 15.22
CA PHE A 364 -8.94 22.62 16.43
C PHE A 364 -8.05 22.72 17.68
N ALA A 365 -6.90 22.05 17.73
CA ALA A 365 -5.93 22.17 18.82
C ALA A 365 -4.49 21.98 18.28
N PRO A 366 -3.50 22.71 18.83
CA PRO A 366 -2.10 22.51 18.44
C PRO A 366 -1.62 21.07 18.69
N GLY A 367 -0.99 20.45 17.71
CA GLY A 367 -0.50 19.08 17.71
C GLY A 367 -1.57 18.01 17.46
N LEU A 368 -2.82 18.38 17.19
CA LEU A 368 -3.90 17.46 16.82
C LEU A 368 -4.08 17.42 15.30
N ASP A 369 -3.63 16.36 14.65
CA ASP A 369 -3.69 16.21 13.21
C ASP A 369 -4.87 15.32 12.80
N LEU A 370 -5.55 15.71 11.73
CA LEU A 370 -6.66 15.02 11.10
C LEU A 370 -6.22 14.39 9.77
N ASP A 371 -6.53 13.11 9.59
CA ASP A 371 -6.59 12.44 8.28
C ASP A 371 -7.93 11.71 8.17
N MET A 372 -8.80 12.16 7.27
CA MET A 372 -10.10 11.57 7.04
C MET A 372 -10.28 11.21 5.57
N THR A 373 -10.72 9.98 5.31
CA THR A 373 -11.05 9.50 3.96
C THR A 373 -12.47 8.94 3.95
N THR A 374 -13.31 9.42 3.04
CA THR A 374 -14.66 8.88 2.80
C THR A 374 -14.77 8.40 1.37
N ALA A 375 -15.17 7.15 1.17
CA ALA A 375 -15.38 6.56 -0.14
C ALA A 375 -16.82 6.08 -0.28
N VAL A 376 -17.42 6.38 -1.42
CA VAL A 376 -18.75 5.88 -1.82
C VAL A 376 -18.59 5.06 -3.08
N ALA A 377 -19.18 3.86 -3.10
CA ALA A 377 -19.11 2.96 -4.23
C ALA A 377 -20.50 2.47 -4.64
N TYR A 378 -20.77 2.47 -5.95
CA TYR A 378 -21.90 1.80 -6.56
C TYR A 378 -21.37 0.71 -7.50
N THR A 379 -21.84 -0.53 -7.31
CA THR A 379 -21.32 -1.68 -8.05
C THR A 379 -22.44 -2.50 -8.65
N GLU A 380 -22.27 -2.90 -9.91
CA GLU A 380 -23.13 -3.81 -10.65
C GLU A 380 -22.30 -5.04 -11.01
N TYR A 381 -22.80 -6.24 -10.74
CA TYR A 381 -22.06 -7.48 -11.04
C TYR A 381 -23.01 -8.64 -11.25
N GLY A 382 -22.49 -9.72 -11.83
CA GLY A 382 -23.27 -10.93 -11.95
C GLY A 382 -22.55 -12.08 -12.64
N LEU A 383 -23.20 -13.24 -12.57
CA LEU A 383 -22.82 -14.49 -13.23
C LEU A 383 -23.82 -14.80 -14.34
N VAL A 384 -23.31 -15.18 -15.50
CA VAL A 384 -24.10 -15.77 -16.58
C VAL A 384 -23.66 -17.21 -16.75
N ASP A 385 -24.55 -18.15 -16.43
CA ASP A 385 -24.40 -19.59 -16.65
C ASP A 385 -25.76 -20.17 -17.09
N THR A 386 -25.95 -20.29 -18.40
CA THR A 386 -27.23 -20.71 -19.02
C THR A 386 -27.10 -21.97 -19.87
N ALA A 387 -25.94 -22.63 -19.80
CA ALA A 387 -25.63 -23.78 -20.63
C ALA A 387 -26.56 -24.96 -20.31
N LYS A 388 -27.30 -25.47 -21.30
CA LYS A 388 -28.21 -26.63 -21.12
C LYS A 388 -27.49 -27.97 -21.01
N GLN A 389 -26.20 -27.98 -21.35
CA GLN A 389 -25.35 -29.16 -21.33
C GLN A 389 -24.00 -28.76 -20.76
N TRP A 390 -23.39 -29.68 -20.04
CA TRP A 390 -22.00 -29.58 -19.60
C TRP A 390 -21.18 -30.67 -20.29
N TYR A 391 -19.88 -30.43 -20.44
CA TYR A 391 -18.98 -31.33 -21.15
C TYR A 391 -17.90 -31.86 -20.21
N ASP A 392 -17.55 -33.13 -20.35
CA ASP A 392 -16.27 -33.61 -19.82
C ASP A 392 -15.11 -33.20 -20.75
N TRP A 393 -13.88 -33.40 -20.29
CA TRP A 393 -12.69 -33.08 -21.08
C TRP A 393 -12.46 -34.03 -22.27
N GLN A 394 -13.24 -35.12 -22.38
CA GLN A 394 -13.26 -36.00 -23.54
C GLN A 394 -14.24 -35.50 -24.61
N GLY A 395 -15.03 -34.47 -24.31
CA GLY A 395 -16.02 -33.86 -25.21
C GLY A 395 -17.40 -34.52 -25.15
N ASN A 396 -17.65 -35.44 -24.22
CA ASN A 396 -18.98 -36.02 -24.04
C ASN A 396 -19.92 -34.97 -23.44
N ALA A 397 -21.09 -34.80 -24.06
CA ALA A 397 -22.11 -33.86 -23.62
C ALA A 397 -23.10 -34.54 -22.67
N TYR A 398 -23.38 -33.89 -21.54
CA TYR A 398 -24.34 -34.35 -20.55
C TYR A 398 -25.36 -33.23 -20.28
N PRO A 399 -26.65 -33.54 -20.06
CA PRO A 399 -27.62 -32.52 -19.69
C PRO A 399 -27.28 -31.88 -18.34
N SER A 400 -27.58 -30.59 -18.20
CA SER A 400 -27.57 -29.91 -16.89
C SER A 400 -28.62 -30.54 -15.96
N GLN A 401 -28.37 -30.49 -14.65
CA GLN A 401 -29.32 -31.02 -13.66
C GLN A 401 -30.64 -30.24 -13.68
N SER A 402 -30.56 -28.93 -13.90
CA SER A 402 -31.73 -28.09 -14.12
C SER A 402 -32.16 -28.05 -15.57
N ILE A 403 -33.47 -28.10 -15.81
CA ILE A 403 -34.08 -27.89 -17.15
C ILE A 403 -33.83 -26.49 -17.71
N TYR A 404 -33.46 -25.55 -16.85
CA TYR A 404 -33.16 -24.17 -17.21
C TYR A 404 -31.69 -23.95 -17.60
N GLY A 405 -30.82 -24.94 -17.41
CA GLY A 405 -29.39 -24.88 -17.72
C GLY A 405 -28.47 -24.89 -16.49
N GLY A 406 -27.22 -24.52 -16.69
CA GLY A 406 -26.14 -24.49 -15.71
C GLY A 406 -25.06 -25.54 -15.98
N GLU A 407 -23.83 -25.11 -16.21
CA GLU A 407 -22.65 -25.99 -16.33
C GLU A 407 -21.68 -25.87 -15.13
N LEU A 408 -21.84 -24.85 -14.28
CA LEU A 408 -21.04 -24.69 -13.07
C LEU A 408 -21.56 -25.52 -11.89
N GLY A 409 -20.65 -26.10 -11.11
CA GLY A 409 -20.93 -26.67 -9.78
C GLY A 409 -22.12 -27.62 -9.76
N ASN A 410 -23.18 -27.26 -9.04
CA ASN A 410 -24.42 -28.03 -8.90
C ASN A 410 -25.34 -27.99 -10.13
N ARG A 411 -24.90 -27.34 -11.22
CA ARG A 411 -25.56 -27.31 -12.54
C ARG A 411 -26.97 -26.72 -12.49
N TYR A 412 -27.06 -25.59 -11.80
CA TYR A 412 -28.24 -24.74 -11.74
C TYR A 412 -27.96 -23.46 -12.53
N ALA A 413 -28.86 -23.11 -13.44
CA ALA A 413 -28.73 -21.92 -14.25
C ALA A 413 -28.70 -20.65 -13.40
N SER A 414 -27.94 -19.67 -13.85
CA SER A 414 -27.79 -18.36 -13.21
C SER A 414 -27.68 -17.29 -14.28
N ASN A 415 -28.40 -16.18 -14.08
CA ASN A 415 -28.24 -14.97 -14.88
C ASN A 415 -28.48 -13.79 -13.95
N SER A 416 -27.50 -13.54 -13.09
CA SER A 416 -27.65 -12.59 -12.00
C SER A 416 -27.39 -11.14 -12.45
N ALA A 417 -28.08 -10.21 -11.81
CA ALA A 417 -28.03 -8.78 -12.06
C ALA A 417 -27.93 -8.02 -10.74
N ASP A 418 -26.87 -8.32 -9.99
CA ASP A 418 -26.68 -7.91 -8.61
C ASP A 418 -26.19 -6.47 -8.53
N LYS A 419 -26.68 -5.75 -7.52
CA LYS A 419 -26.32 -4.35 -7.27
C LYS A 419 -25.87 -4.16 -5.83
N LYS A 420 -24.87 -3.30 -5.62
CA LYS A 420 -24.35 -2.97 -4.30
C LYS A 420 -24.07 -1.48 -4.15
N PHE A 421 -24.38 -0.95 -2.97
CA PHE A 421 -24.02 0.40 -2.57
C PHE A 421 -23.26 0.38 -1.25
N THR A 422 -22.07 0.97 -1.24
CA THR A 422 -21.14 0.94 -0.09
C THR A 422 -20.69 2.35 0.26
N ILE A 423 -20.65 2.67 1.55
CA ILE A 423 -20.01 3.87 2.10
C ILE A 423 -18.98 3.42 3.13
N VAL A 424 -17.76 3.92 2.98
CA VAL A 424 -16.67 3.72 3.92
C VAL A 424 -16.19 5.08 4.41
N ASN A 425 -16.04 5.24 5.72
CA ASN A 425 -15.39 6.40 6.32
C ASN A 425 -14.27 5.93 7.24
N LYS A 426 -13.08 6.45 7.01
CA LYS A 426 -11.89 6.27 7.83
C LYS A 426 -11.52 7.64 8.40
N LEU A 427 -11.34 7.71 9.71
CA LEU A 427 -10.93 8.88 10.46
C LEU A 427 -9.72 8.53 11.31
N ASN A 428 -8.69 9.36 11.25
CA ASN A 428 -7.52 9.33 12.11
C ASN A 428 -7.35 10.71 12.75
N LEU A 429 -7.16 10.70 14.06
CA LEU A 429 -6.82 11.87 14.86
C LEU A 429 -5.54 11.54 15.62
N GLU A 430 -4.41 12.15 15.23
CA GLU A 430 -3.14 11.98 15.93
C GLU A 430 -2.85 13.20 16.79
N TYR A 431 -2.62 13.00 18.09
CA TYR A 431 -2.32 14.06 19.03
C TYR A 431 -0.91 13.89 19.60
N LEU A 432 -0.03 14.85 19.29
CA LEU A 432 1.32 14.90 19.83
C LEU A 432 1.32 15.59 21.20
N LEU A 433 1.11 14.82 22.26
CA LEU A 433 1.14 15.29 23.65
C LEU A 433 2.49 15.89 24.03
N HIS A 434 3.57 15.24 23.58
CA HIS A 434 4.96 15.65 23.80
C HIS A 434 5.84 14.98 22.74
N LYS A 435 7.10 15.41 22.57
CA LYS A 435 8.03 14.81 21.58
C LYS A 435 8.25 13.30 21.77
N GLN A 436 8.01 12.79 22.98
CA GLN A 436 8.14 11.38 23.34
C GLN A 436 6.82 10.60 23.34
N HIS A 437 5.67 11.29 23.30
CA HIS A 437 4.35 10.70 23.54
C HIS A 437 3.37 11.15 22.47
N SER A 438 2.80 10.21 21.72
CA SER A 438 1.67 10.49 20.84
C SER A 438 0.50 9.56 21.13
N LEU A 439 -0.71 10.08 20.91
CA LEU A 439 -1.96 9.34 21.01
C LEU A 439 -2.65 9.40 19.65
N ASN A 440 -3.03 8.26 19.09
CA ASN A 440 -3.78 8.20 17.84
C ASN A 440 -5.13 7.54 18.08
N PHE A 441 -6.21 8.25 17.76
CA PHE A 441 -7.54 7.70 17.69
C PHE A 441 -7.89 7.42 16.22
N ASN A 442 -8.26 6.17 15.94
CA ASN A 442 -8.74 5.71 14.64
C ASN A 442 -10.21 5.31 14.75
N SER A 443 -11.00 5.64 13.73
CA SER A 443 -12.36 5.14 13.55
C SER A 443 -12.55 4.74 12.09
N TYR A 444 -13.03 3.53 11.87
CA TYR A 444 -13.37 3.00 10.55
C TYR A 444 -14.82 2.53 10.57
N PHE A 445 -15.65 3.17 9.78
CA PHE A 445 -17.07 2.86 9.62
C PHE A 445 -17.32 2.38 8.19
N SER A 446 -18.05 1.28 8.05
CA SER A 446 -18.47 0.74 6.76
C SER A 446 -19.96 0.43 6.79
N PHE A 447 -20.62 0.77 5.68
CA PHE A 447 -22.02 0.55 5.42
C PHE A 447 -22.15 -0.07 4.04
N ALA A 448 -22.80 -1.23 3.93
CA ALA A 448 -23.01 -1.93 2.67
C ALA A 448 -24.47 -2.39 2.56
N ASN A 449 -25.09 -2.08 1.42
CA ASN A 449 -26.40 -2.58 1.03
C ASN A 449 -26.30 -3.37 -0.27
N GLY A 450 -26.70 -4.64 -0.23
CA GLY A 450 -26.78 -5.52 -1.38
C GLY A 450 -28.23 -5.71 -1.85
N TYR A 451 -28.41 -5.71 -3.17
CA TYR A 451 -29.67 -5.96 -3.86
C TYR A 451 -29.44 -7.04 -4.94
N PRO A 452 -29.21 -8.30 -4.54
CA PRO A 452 -28.99 -9.38 -5.48
C PRO A 452 -30.28 -9.73 -6.24
N LYS A 453 -30.15 -10.15 -7.50
CA LYS A 453 -31.28 -10.54 -8.35
C LYS A 453 -30.87 -11.65 -9.32
N ASP A 454 -31.49 -12.82 -9.22
CA ASP A 454 -31.30 -13.92 -10.16
C ASP A 454 -32.60 -14.71 -10.38
N ASP A 455 -33.45 -14.20 -11.27
CA ASP A 455 -34.76 -14.80 -11.58
C ASP A 455 -34.59 -16.23 -12.15
N LEU A 456 -33.51 -16.48 -12.90
CA LEU A 456 -33.25 -17.77 -13.53
C LEU A 456 -32.84 -18.82 -12.50
N ARG A 457 -32.04 -18.44 -11.51
CA ARG A 457 -31.66 -19.31 -10.39
C ARG A 457 -32.84 -19.65 -9.50
N GLU A 458 -33.71 -18.68 -9.21
CA GLU A 458 -34.94 -18.93 -8.43
C GLU A 458 -35.88 -19.89 -9.15
N LEU A 459 -36.04 -19.76 -10.47
CA LEU A 459 -36.78 -20.72 -11.31
C LEU A 459 -36.11 -22.11 -11.28
N SER A 460 -34.79 -22.14 -11.41
CA SER A 460 -33.99 -23.36 -11.40
C SER A 460 -34.04 -24.12 -10.07
N MET A 461 -34.20 -23.41 -8.96
CA MET A 461 -34.31 -23.99 -7.62
C MET A 461 -35.76 -24.17 -7.16
N GLY A 462 -36.73 -23.59 -7.89
CA GLY A 462 -38.15 -23.62 -7.55
C GLY A 462 -38.51 -22.82 -6.30
N LYS A 463 -37.63 -21.95 -5.81
CA LYS A 463 -37.81 -21.15 -4.60
C LYS A 463 -36.97 -19.88 -4.64
N ARG A 464 -37.40 -18.89 -3.85
CA ARG A 464 -36.63 -17.66 -3.64
C ARG A 464 -35.37 -17.95 -2.84
N VAL A 465 -34.21 -17.59 -3.38
CA VAL A 465 -32.90 -17.87 -2.76
C VAL A 465 -32.03 -16.64 -2.57
N VAL A 466 -32.36 -15.52 -3.22
CA VAL A 466 -31.65 -14.24 -3.07
C VAL A 466 -32.51 -13.21 -2.36
N PHE A 467 -31.87 -12.44 -1.47
CA PHE A 467 -32.54 -11.49 -0.59
C PHE A 467 -31.70 -10.22 -0.44
N ASP A 468 -32.38 -9.08 -0.37
CA ASP A 468 -31.77 -7.81 0.02
C ASP A 468 -31.07 -7.94 1.37
N SER A 469 -29.90 -7.33 1.47
CA SER A 469 -29.05 -7.47 2.62
C SER A 469 -28.41 -6.14 3.00
N ARG A 470 -28.20 -5.95 4.31
CA ARG A 470 -27.62 -4.72 4.86
C ARG A 470 -26.63 -5.07 5.95
N MET A 471 -25.43 -4.54 5.84
CA MET A 471 -24.39 -4.69 6.86
C MET A 471 -23.87 -3.31 7.27
N ARG A 472 -23.60 -3.18 8.57
CA ARG A 472 -22.89 -2.03 9.14
C ARG A 472 -21.77 -2.55 10.01
N SER A 473 -20.60 -1.96 9.90
CA SER A 473 -19.50 -2.26 10.81
C SER A 473 -18.80 -1.00 11.24
N TRP A 474 -18.35 -1.00 12.48
CA TRP A 474 -17.54 0.05 13.06
C TRP A 474 -16.39 -0.57 13.84
N SER A 475 -15.17 -0.18 13.52
CA SER A 475 -14.00 -0.48 14.32
C SER A 475 -13.37 0.81 14.79
N SER A 476 -13.08 0.89 16.08
CA SER A 476 -12.42 2.03 16.70
C SER A 476 -11.12 1.57 17.35
N GLY A 477 -10.07 2.36 17.24
CA GLY A 477 -8.75 2.05 17.79
C GLY A 477 -8.16 3.24 18.55
N LEU A 478 -7.51 2.97 19.66
CA LEU A 478 -6.72 3.95 20.40
C LEU A 478 -5.29 3.43 20.54
N THR A 479 -4.33 4.15 19.96
CA THR A 479 -2.91 3.81 19.98
C THR A 479 -2.16 4.82 20.82
N TYR A 480 -1.33 4.36 21.73
CA TYR A 480 -0.38 5.18 22.48
C TYR A 480 1.04 4.80 22.07
N ASN A 481 1.79 5.78 21.57
CA ASN A 481 3.17 5.61 21.18
C ASN A 481 4.09 6.29 22.19
N PHE A 482 5.15 5.59 22.57
CA PHE A 482 6.22 6.12 23.40
C PHE A 482 7.58 5.91 22.74
N ARG A 483 8.40 6.97 22.72
CA ARG A 483 9.77 6.96 22.21
C ARG A 483 10.73 7.57 23.22
N THR A 484 11.82 6.88 23.53
CA THR A 484 12.87 7.48 24.37
C THR A 484 13.62 8.58 23.62
N PRO A 485 14.15 9.62 24.30
CA PRO A 485 14.82 10.75 23.63
C PRO A 485 16.02 10.37 22.74
N ASN A 486 16.71 9.28 23.09
CA ASN A 486 17.84 8.73 22.33
C ASN A 486 17.42 7.68 21.28
N ASP A 487 16.12 7.48 21.09
CA ASP A 487 15.53 6.45 20.23
C ASP A 487 16.11 5.04 20.52
N ARG A 488 16.45 4.76 21.77
CA ARG A 488 16.87 3.40 22.17
C ARG A 488 15.67 2.46 22.27
N PHE A 489 14.52 2.96 22.71
CA PHE A 489 13.30 2.18 22.91
C PHE A 489 12.08 2.85 22.28
N LEU A 490 11.24 2.04 21.63
CA LEU A 490 9.91 2.39 21.14
C LEU A 490 8.88 1.41 21.70
N ASN A 491 7.72 1.93 22.09
CA ASN A 491 6.52 1.17 22.44
C ASN A 491 5.34 1.73 21.65
N SER A 492 4.44 0.86 21.20
CA SER A 492 3.22 1.19 20.47
C SER A 492 2.12 0.25 20.93
N LEU A 493 1.34 0.71 21.90
CA LEU A 493 0.23 -0.03 22.50
C LEU A 493 -1.08 0.39 21.85
N THR A 494 -1.85 -0.57 21.33
CA THR A 494 -3.14 -0.33 20.68
C THR A 494 -4.25 -1.13 21.35
N ALA A 495 -5.35 -0.46 21.68
CA ALA A 495 -6.63 -1.12 22.01
C ALA A 495 -7.64 -0.87 20.88
N ARG A 496 -8.47 -1.87 20.57
CA ARG A 496 -9.49 -1.81 19.52
C ARG A 496 -10.84 -2.31 20.01
N TYR A 497 -11.91 -1.71 19.51
CA TYR A 497 -13.28 -2.14 19.69
C TYR A 497 -13.93 -2.37 18.33
N TYR A 498 -14.62 -3.50 18.17
CA TYR A 498 -15.31 -3.87 16.95
C TYR A 498 -16.80 -4.02 17.23
N LEU A 499 -17.62 -3.49 16.34
CA LEU A 499 -19.06 -3.61 16.35
C LEU A 499 -19.54 -3.88 14.93
N TYR A 500 -20.44 -4.84 14.75
CA TYR A 500 -21.10 -5.03 13.46
C TYR A 500 -22.53 -5.50 13.61
N THR A 501 -23.35 -5.10 12.65
CA THR A 501 -24.73 -5.52 12.53
C THR A 501 -25.02 -5.97 11.12
N MET A 502 -25.97 -6.89 11.01
CA MET A 502 -26.44 -7.39 9.73
C MET A 502 -27.94 -7.62 9.78
N LYS A 503 -28.63 -7.23 8.72
CA LYS A 503 -30.03 -7.57 8.47
C LYS A 503 -30.16 -8.19 7.08
N THR A 504 -30.68 -9.41 7.02
CA THR A 504 -30.94 -10.11 5.75
C THR A 504 -32.07 -11.12 5.95
N ARG A 505 -32.46 -11.81 4.87
CA ARG A 505 -33.35 -12.96 4.90
C ARG A 505 -32.67 -14.17 4.29
N GLN A 506 -33.11 -15.35 4.69
CA GLN A 506 -32.58 -16.61 4.16
C GLN A 506 -33.70 -17.62 3.98
N SER A 507 -33.60 -18.42 2.91
CA SER A 507 -34.46 -19.58 2.68
C SER A 507 -33.75 -20.84 3.19
N ASN A 508 -34.49 -21.74 3.86
CA ASN A 508 -33.94 -23.01 4.30
C ASN A 508 -33.38 -23.80 3.10
N ILE A 509 -32.14 -24.29 3.24
CA ILE A 509 -31.44 -25.02 2.19
C ILE A 509 -32.06 -26.42 1.99
N PHE A 510 -32.56 -27.06 3.05
CA PHE A 510 -33.17 -28.39 3.03
C PHE A 510 -34.70 -28.30 3.23
N GLY A 511 -35.44 -28.36 2.12
CA GLY A 511 -36.91 -28.40 2.09
C GLY A 511 -37.59 -27.09 1.65
N ILE A 512 -38.93 -27.11 1.65
CA ILE A 512 -39.80 -25.93 1.47
C ILE A 512 -39.97 -25.26 2.85
N GLY A 513 -38.86 -24.88 3.48
CA GLY A 513 -38.89 -24.18 4.77
C GLY A 513 -39.25 -22.71 4.61
N GLU A 514 -39.84 -22.12 5.65
CA GLU A 514 -40.18 -20.69 5.68
C GLU A 514 -38.92 -19.82 5.57
N ILE A 515 -39.08 -18.65 4.94
CA ILE A 515 -38.03 -17.62 4.87
C ILE A 515 -37.86 -17.05 6.28
N GLN A 516 -36.62 -17.04 6.79
CA GLN A 516 -36.30 -16.52 8.11
C GLN A 516 -35.65 -15.15 8.00
N ASP A 517 -36.05 -14.24 8.90
CA ASP A 517 -35.37 -12.96 9.10
C ASP A 517 -34.13 -13.16 9.97
N ILE A 518 -33.01 -12.61 9.54
CA ILE A 518 -31.74 -12.62 10.27
C ILE A 518 -31.43 -11.19 10.70
N ASP A 519 -31.35 -10.97 12.02
CA ASP A 519 -30.90 -9.71 12.62
C ASP A 519 -29.76 -10.01 13.60
N LEU A 520 -28.54 -9.60 13.24
CA LEU A 520 -27.33 -9.88 13.98
C LEU A 520 -26.75 -8.59 14.55
N HIS A 521 -26.34 -8.65 15.81
CA HIS A 521 -25.63 -7.58 16.51
C HIS A 521 -24.52 -8.20 17.37
N LYS A 522 -23.26 -7.92 17.03
CA LYS A 522 -22.10 -8.50 17.73
C LYS A 522 -21.01 -7.45 17.93
N SER A 523 -20.28 -7.58 19.04
CA SER A 523 -19.15 -6.73 19.39
C SER A 523 -17.99 -7.55 19.96
N ASP A 524 -16.76 -7.04 19.82
CA ASP A 524 -15.55 -7.66 20.36
C ASP A 524 -14.47 -6.61 20.69
N LEU A 525 -13.41 -7.02 21.39
CA LEU A 525 -12.29 -6.19 21.82
C LEU A 525 -10.97 -6.81 21.36
N GLY A 526 -10.05 -5.97 20.88
CA GLY A 526 -8.69 -6.36 20.53
C GLY A 526 -7.67 -5.53 21.28
N ILE A 527 -6.49 -6.09 21.53
CA ILE A 527 -5.36 -5.37 22.11
C ILE A 527 -4.05 -5.90 21.52
N ASN A 528 -3.13 -5.02 21.14
CA ASN A 528 -1.79 -5.42 20.74
C ASN A 528 -0.76 -4.40 21.20
N ASP A 529 0.46 -4.86 21.40
CA ASP A 529 1.60 -4.03 21.74
C ASP A 529 2.80 -4.42 20.87
N ALA A 530 3.53 -3.41 20.40
CA ALA A 530 4.75 -3.56 19.64
C ALA A 530 5.89 -2.77 20.29
N LEU A 531 7.02 -3.45 20.46
CA LEU A 531 8.22 -2.94 21.11
C LEU A 531 9.42 -3.04 20.16
N ARG A 532 10.28 -2.03 20.20
CA ARG A 532 11.62 -2.10 19.62
C ARG A 532 12.66 -1.61 20.60
N PHE A 533 13.74 -2.37 20.73
CA PHE A 533 14.91 -2.02 21.52
C PHE A 533 16.18 -2.04 20.66
N ARG A 534 16.99 -0.97 20.68
CA ARG A 534 18.29 -0.93 20.00
C ARG A 534 19.34 -1.46 20.98
N ILE A 535 19.90 -2.63 20.66
CA ILE A 535 20.99 -3.23 21.43
C ILE A 535 22.26 -2.42 21.16
N ILE A 536 22.55 -2.20 19.88
CA ILE A 536 23.55 -1.26 19.34
C ILE A 536 22.89 -0.47 18.18
N PRO A 537 23.51 0.61 17.65
CA PRO A 537 22.88 1.45 16.63
C PRO A 537 22.41 0.74 15.35
N ASP A 538 22.99 -0.42 15.04
CA ASP A 538 22.71 -1.21 13.83
C ASP A 538 21.94 -2.50 14.11
N LEU A 539 21.85 -2.93 15.38
CA LEU A 539 21.18 -4.17 15.80
C LEU A 539 20.00 -3.85 16.70
N MET A 540 18.81 -4.28 16.27
CA MET A 540 17.55 -4.00 16.93
C MET A 540 16.81 -5.30 17.21
N ALA A 541 16.29 -5.40 18.43
CA ALA A 541 15.32 -6.43 18.78
C ALA A 541 13.91 -5.84 18.69
N LYS A 542 12.99 -6.64 18.16
CA LYS A 542 11.56 -6.33 18.07
C LYS A 542 10.77 -7.42 18.79
N LEU A 543 9.74 -7.01 19.51
CA LEU A 543 8.79 -7.90 20.15
C LEU A 543 7.40 -7.33 19.90
N SER A 544 6.46 -8.15 19.45
CA SER A 544 5.06 -7.75 19.36
C SER A 544 4.18 -8.87 19.86
N ALA A 545 3.14 -8.54 20.61
CA ALA A 545 2.11 -9.48 21.04
C ALA A 545 0.73 -8.87 20.83
N GLY A 546 -0.24 -9.68 20.45
CA GLY A 546 -1.59 -9.20 20.15
C GLY A 546 -2.66 -10.26 20.35
N TYR A 547 -3.82 -9.79 20.79
CA TYR A 547 -5.11 -10.46 20.66
C TYR A 547 -5.92 -9.66 19.65
N ASP A 548 -5.91 -10.12 18.41
CA ASP A 548 -6.56 -9.47 17.29
C ASP A 548 -7.89 -10.17 16.98
N VAL A 549 -8.86 -9.41 16.48
CA VAL A 549 -10.20 -9.89 16.13
C VAL A 549 -10.53 -9.51 14.70
N ARG A 550 -11.11 -10.46 13.96
CA ARG A 550 -11.60 -10.26 12.61
C ARG A 550 -13.10 -10.50 12.59
N ILE A 551 -13.87 -9.47 12.30
CA ILE A 551 -15.30 -9.64 12.03
C ILE A 551 -15.49 -10.35 10.68
N PRO A 552 -16.50 -11.21 10.54
CA PRO A 552 -16.88 -11.78 9.26
C PRO A 552 -17.16 -10.65 8.24
N SER A 553 -16.73 -10.87 7.00
CA SER A 553 -16.95 -9.92 5.90
C SER A 553 -18.39 -9.98 5.37
N GLU A 554 -18.75 -8.96 4.59
CA GLU A 554 -20.04 -8.86 3.90
C GLU A 554 -20.37 -10.14 3.12
N THR A 555 -19.51 -10.57 2.19
CA THR A 555 -19.79 -11.74 1.35
C THR A 555 -19.72 -13.08 2.08
N GLU A 556 -19.10 -13.15 3.26
CA GLU A 556 -19.17 -14.35 4.12
C GLU A 556 -20.52 -14.46 4.82
N LEU A 557 -21.04 -13.34 5.32
CA LEU A 557 -22.30 -13.31 6.03
C LEU A 557 -23.51 -13.32 5.09
N LEU A 558 -23.41 -12.59 3.97
CA LEU A 558 -24.51 -12.34 3.03
C LEU A 558 -24.47 -13.25 1.81
N GLY A 559 -23.37 -13.97 1.59
CA GLY A 559 -23.14 -14.69 0.34
C GLY A 559 -22.81 -13.75 -0.82
N ASP A 560 -22.75 -14.31 -2.03
CA ASP A 560 -22.46 -13.58 -3.27
C ASP A 560 -23.67 -13.55 -4.23
N GLY A 561 -24.78 -14.17 -3.84
CA GLY A 561 -26.00 -14.26 -4.65
C GLY A 561 -26.02 -15.41 -5.67
N TYR A 562 -24.91 -16.15 -5.87
CA TYR A 562 -24.86 -17.23 -6.87
C TYR A 562 -24.07 -18.48 -6.44
N THR A 563 -22.81 -18.38 -5.96
CA THR A 563 -21.99 -19.54 -5.57
C THR A 563 -21.84 -19.75 -4.07
N ILE A 564 -22.04 -18.70 -3.28
CA ILE A 564 -21.83 -18.67 -1.83
C ILE A 564 -23.16 -18.37 -1.14
N SER A 565 -23.62 -19.32 -0.34
CA SER A 565 -24.78 -19.14 0.52
C SER A 565 -24.45 -18.24 1.71
N PRO A 566 -25.41 -17.40 2.18
CA PRO A 566 -25.26 -16.61 3.40
C PRO A 566 -24.92 -17.47 4.62
N SER A 567 -24.13 -16.94 5.55
CA SER A 567 -23.74 -17.59 6.80
C SER A 567 -24.02 -16.70 8.01
N GLU A 568 -25.21 -16.84 8.57
CA GLU A 568 -25.76 -15.97 9.61
C GLU A 568 -25.13 -16.15 10.99
N ASN A 569 -24.64 -17.35 11.28
CA ASN A 569 -24.16 -17.71 12.62
C ASN A 569 -22.66 -17.45 12.81
N LEU A 570 -21.98 -16.84 11.84
CA LEU A 570 -20.53 -16.66 11.92
C LEU A 570 -20.11 -15.85 13.16
N LEU A 571 -19.21 -16.41 13.95
CA LEU A 571 -18.49 -15.76 15.03
C LEU A 571 -17.27 -15.03 14.46
N PRO A 572 -16.83 -13.91 15.08
CA PRO A 572 -15.54 -13.30 14.76
C PRO A 572 -14.39 -14.29 14.97
N GLU A 573 -13.40 -14.27 14.07
CA GLU A 573 -12.15 -14.99 14.30
C GLU A 573 -11.33 -14.25 15.36
N ARG A 574 -10.58 -15.00 16.17
CA ARG A 574 -9.71 -14.45 17.23
C ARG A 574 -8.32 -15.04 17.12
N ASN A 575 -7.31 -14.19 17.13
CA ASN A 575 -5.93 -14.61 17.00
C ASN A 575 -5.08 -14.04 18.12
N THR A 576 -4.47 -14.93 18.89
CA THR A 576 -3.40 -14.56 19.81
C THR A 576 -2.07 -14.78 19.11
N SER A 577 -1.29 -13.71 18.92
CA SER A 577 0.00 -13.77 18.25
C SER A 577 1.14 -13.21 19.11
N VAL A 578 2.33 -13.78 18.95
CA VAL A 578 3.59 -13.29 19.51
C VAL A 578 4.66 -13.38 18.43
N ASN A 579 5.40 -12.29 18.20
CA ASN A 579 6.48 -12.22 17.23
C ASN A 579 7.74 -11.68 17.91
N VAL A 580 8.88 -12.32 17.66
CA VAL A 580 10.21 -11.92 18.14
C VAL A 580 11.12 -11.78 16.94
N GLY A 581 11.75 -10.62 16.78
CA GLY A 581 12.58 -10.31 15.63
C GLY A 581 13.93 -9.71 16.01
N LEU A 582 14.96 -10.05 15.23
CA LEU A 582 16.26 -9.38 15.25
C LEU A 582 16.52 -8.81 13.85
N LEU A 583 16.85 -7.51 13.81
CA LEU A 583 17.20 -6.80 12.59
C LEU A 583 18.60 -6.19 12.75
N TYR A 584 19.50 -6.59 11.86
CA TYR A 584 20.81 -5.97 11.68
C TYR A 584 20.82 -5.21 10.34
N ASP A 585 20.97 -3.88 10.37
CA ASP A 585 20.82 -3.04 9.18
C ASP A 585 21.94 -1.98 9.06
N LEU A 586 22.88 -2.25 8.15
CA LEU A 586 23.99 -1.37 7.77
C LEU A 586 23.69 -0.50 6.54
N THR A 587 22.46 -0.57 5.98
CA THR A 587 22.08 0.17 4.78
C THR A 587 22.36 1.66 4.95
N GLY A 588 23.05 2.29 4.01
CA GLY A 588 23.40 3.71 4.04
C GLY A 588 24.41 4.13 5.11
N LYS A 589 25.05 3.20 5.81
CA LYS A 589 26.13 3.46 6.79
C LYS A 589 27.50 2.95 6.33
N ALA A 590 27.54 1.89 5.51
CA ALA A 590 28.75 1.30 4.97
C ALA A 590 28.78 1.42 3.43
N ALA A 591 29.96 1.21 2.83
CA ALA A 591 30.12 1.22 1.37
C ALA A 591 29.37 0.09 0.65
N SER A 592 29.07 -1.00 1.37
CA SER A 592 28.20 -2.09 0.94
C SER A 592 26.99 -2.15 1.87
N ASN A 593 25.77 -2.08 1.33
CA ASN A 593 24.57 -2.28 2.14
C ASN A 593 24.47 -3.75 2.55
N LEU A 594 24.13 -4.00 3.82
CA LEU A 594 23.85 -5.34 4.36
C LEU A 594 22.66 -5.23 5.30
N GLN A 595 21.68 -6.08 5.08
CA GLN A 595 20.53 -6.27 5.95
C GLN A 595 20.39 -7.76 6.26
N ILE A 596 20.26 -8.08 7.55
CA ILE A 596 19.96 -9.43 8.04
C ILE A 596 18.77 -9.32 8.98
N GLU A 597 17.74 -10.11 8.74
CA GLU A 597 16.55 -10.15 9.57
C GLU A 597 16.18 -11.60 9.89
N VAL A 598 15.94 -11.88 11.16
CA VAL A 598 15.46 -13.19 11.65
C VAL A 598 14.26 -12.94 12.53
N ASN A 599 13.14 -13.61 12.23
CA ASN A 599 11.90 -13.49 12.99
C ASN A 599 11.38 -14.87 13.38
N GLY A 600 11.01 -15.04 14.65
CA GLY A 600 10.20 -16.16 15.13
C GLY A 600 8.77 -15.68 15.40
N PHE A 601 7.78 -16.52 15.12
CA PHE A 601 6.38 -16.20 15.37
C PHE A 601 5.60 -17.40 15.90
N TYR A 602 4.62 -17.09 16.74
CA TYR A 602 3.62 -18.00 17.26
C TYR A 602 2.25 -17.36 17.08
N MET A 603 1.28 -18.12 16.59
CA MET A 603 -0.10 -17.67 16.43
C MET A 603 -1.05 -18.78 16.85
N TYR A 604 -2.16 -18.41 17.46
CA TYR A 604 -3.23 -19.33 17.82
C TYR A 604 -4.56 -18.69 17.47
N LEU A 605 -5.19 -19.27 16.45
CA LEU A 605 -6.41 -18.81 15.82
C LEU A 605 -7.59 -19.65 16.30
N ARG A 606 -8.65 -18.99 16.75
CA ARG A 606 -9.94 -19.59 17.12
C ARG A 606 -11.04 -19.13 16.18
N ASP A 607 -12.10 -19.94 16.12
CA ASP A 607 -13.32 -19.68 15.34
C ASP A 607 -13.02 -19.47 13.85
N MET A 608 -12.00 -20.15 13.29
CA MET A 608 -11.46 -19.82 11.98
C MET A 608 -12.52 -19.95 10.87
N ILE A 609 -12.79 -18.87 10.12
CA ILE A 609 -13.84 -18.88 9.09
C ILE A 609 -13.31 -19.53 7.81
N ARG A 610 -13.86 -20.68 7.42
CA ARG A 610 -13.44 -21.40 6.21
C ARG A 610 -14.61 -21.57 5.26
N PHE A 611 -14.29 -21.50 3.97
CA PHE A 611 -15.20 -21.85 2.90
C PHE A 611 -15.31 -23.38 2.79
N THR A 612 -16.51 -23.92 2.99
CA THR A 612 -16.78 -25.36 2.87
C THR A 612 -17.76 -25.61 1.72
N LYS A 613 -17.49 -26.63 0.90
CA LYS A 613 -18.41 -27.07 -0.15
C LYS A 613 -19.50 -27.93 0.48
N GLY A 614 -20.76 -27.48 0.43
CA GLY A 614 -21.93 -28.26 0.82
C GLY A 614 -22.61 -28.93 -0.38
N ILE A 615 -23.65 -29.73 -0.11
CA ILE A 615 -24.39 -30.52 -1.11
C ILE A 615 -25.17 -29.60 -2.09
N ILE A 616 -25.68 -28.46 -1.64
CA ILE A 616 -26.57 -27.57 -2.43
C ILE A 616 -25.93 -26.20 -2.72
N GLY A 617 -24.72 -25.96 -2.20
CA GLY A 617 -23.95 -24.74 -2.42
C GLY A 617 -22.77 -24.70 -1.46
N ALA A 618 -21.84 -23.78 -1.67
CA ALA A 618 -20.75 -23.59 -0.74
C ALA A 618 -21.12 -22.50 0.28
N GLN A 619 -20.69 -22.65 1.52
CA GLN A 619 -21.05 -21.77 2.63
C GLN A 619 -19.81 -21.53 3.50
N TYR A 620 -19.74 -20.38 4.17
CA TYR A 620 -18.71 -20.14 5.18
C TYR A 620 -19.14 -20.67 6.54
N GLN A 621 -18.23 -21.31 7.26
CA GLN A 621 -18.48 -21.87 8.60
C GLN A 621 -17.30 -21.53 9.52
N ASN A 622 -17.54 -21.39 10.83
CA ASN A 622 -16.48 -21.27 11.82
C ASN A 622 -15.82 -22.65 12.01
N PHE A 623 -14.86 -22.93 11.14
CA PHE A 623 -14.03 -24.11 11.14
C PHE A 623 -12.84 -23.95 12.11
N GLY A 624 -13.03 -24.34 13.36
CA GLY A 624 -11.95 -24.84 14.21
C GLY A 624 -10.87 -23.89 14.72
N GLU A 625 -9.90 -24.51 15.39
CA GLU A 625 -8.78 -23.89 16.07
C GLU A 625 -7.46 -24.32 15.42
N MET A 626 -6.56 -23.39 15.22
CA MET A 626 -5.28 -23.63 14.55
C MET A 626 -4.14 -22.97 15.30
N ARG A 627 -3.05 -23.72 15.46
CA ARG A 627 -1.81 -23.22 16.04
C ARG A 627 -0.72 -23.18 14.98
N THR A 628 -0.08 -22.03 14.83
CA THR A 628 1.02 -21.76 13.91
C THR A 628 2.30 -21.44 14.68
N LEU A 629 3.41 -22.05 14.28
CA LEU A 629 4.73 -21.77 14.83
C LEU A 629 5.73 -21.71 13.68
N GLY A 630 6.57 -20.68 13.60
CA GLY A 630 7.47 -20.55 12.47
C GLY A 630 8.66 -19.63 12.67
N VAL A 631 9.59 -19.72 11.72
CA VAL A 631 10.82 -18.93 11.66
C VAL A 631 11.00 -18.42 10.23
N GLU A 632 11.34 -17.14 10.12
CA GLU A 632 11.67 -16.43 8.89
C GLU A 632 13.11 -15.93 9.00
N ALA A 633 13.88 -16.07 7.93
CA ALA A 633 15.21 -15.46 7.81
C ALA A 633 15.35 -14.80 6.45
N GLU A 634 15.94 -13.61 6.42
CA GLU A 634 16.22 -12.85 5.21
C GLU A 634 17.59 -12.19 5.31
N VAL A 635 18.34 -12.27 4.21
CA VAL A 635 19.60 -11.57 4.01
C VAL A 635 19.53 -10.83 2.68
N LYS A 636 19.87 -9.54 2.70
CA LYS A 636 19.98 -8.68 1.53
C LYS A 636 21.33 -7.97 1.56
N ALA A 637 22.07 -7.97 0.47
CA ALA A 637 23.37 -7.34 0.42
C ALA A 637 23.71 -6.79 -0.96
N ASP A 638 24.39 -5.64 -0.98
CA ASP A 638 25.17 -5.21 -2.13
C ASP A 638 26.52 -5.92 -2.07
N ILE A 639 26.64 -7.02 -2.81
CA ILE A 639 27.86 -7.84 -2.89
C ILE A 639 28.99 -6.98 -3.50
N THR A 640 28.65 -6.18 -4.51
CA THR A 640 29.49 -5.15 -5.10
C THR A 640 28.63 -3.94 -5.48
N PRO A 641 29.20 -2.77 -5.86
CA PRO A 641 28.40 -1.62 -6.31
C PRO A 641 27.51 -1.89 -7.54
N TRP A 642 27.73 -2.99 -8.27
CA TRP A 642 27.00 -3.38 -9.47
C TRP A 642 26.27 -4.74 -9.32
N LEU A 643 26.35 -5.38 -8.15
CA LEU A 643 25.74 -6.68 -7.88
C LEU A 643 25.02 -6.67 -6.54
N TYR A 644 23.70 -6.78 -6.59
CA TYR A 644 22.82 -6.98 -5.45
C TYR A 644 22.39 -8.44 -5.36
N GLY A 645 22.24 -8.95 -4.13
CA GLY A 645 21.75 -10.29 -3.89
C GLY A 645 20.85 -10.35 -2.67
N TYR A 646 19.86 -11.24 -2.72
CA TYR A 646 19.03 -11.57 -1.57
C TYR A 646 18.77 -13.06 -1.45
N VAL A 647 18.59 -13.53 -0.23
CA VAL A 647 18.13 -14.88 0.09
C VAL A 647 17.16 -14.79 1.24
N ASN A 648 16.02 -15.47 1.13
CA ASN A 648 15.10 -15.63 2.22
C ASN A 648 14.56 -17.06 2.32
N ALA A 649 14.18 -17.44 3.53
CA ALA A 649 13.57 -18.73 3.82
C ALA A 649 12.50 -18.56 4.89
N THR A 650 11.45 -19.36 4.80
CA THR A 650 10.37 -19.42 5.78
C THR A 650 10.03 -20.86 6.07
N PHE A 651 10.03 -21.20 7.36
CA PHE A 651 9.53 -22.46 7.88
C PHE A 651 8.33 -22.17 8.78
N GLN A 652 7.22 -22.88 8.58
CA GLN A 652 5.99 -22.73 9.35
C GLN A 652 5.30 -24.08 9.61
N ASP A 653 4.86 -24.32 10.84
CA ASP A 653 4.12 -25.50 11.28
C ASP A 653 2.72 -25.10 11.76
N LEU A 654 1.74 -25.28 10.88
CA LEU A 654 0.31 -25.04 11.15
C LEU A 654 -0.35 -26.37 11.48
N ARG A 655 -0.98 -26.49 12.66
CA ARG A 655 -1.67 -27.71 13.08
C ARG A 655 -3.06 -27.44 13.60
N ASP A 656 -3.94 -28.40 13.37
CA ASP A 656 -5.26 -28.45 13.97
C ASP A 656 -5.11 -28.80 15.46
N VAL A 657 -5.70 -27.99 16.32
CA VAL A 657 -5.64 -28.18 17.78
C VAL A 657 -7.02 -28.37 18.40
N ARG A 658 -8.06 -28.53 17.57
CA ARG A 658 -9.41 -28.82 18.06
C ARG A 658 -9.42 -30.14 18.82
N GLU A 659 -10.11 -30.14 19.96
CA GLU A 659 -10.34 -31.32 20.78
C GLU A 659 -11.43 -32.24 20.20
N HIS A 660 -12.49 -31.65 19.65
CA HIS A 660 -13.65 -32.36 19.14
C HIS A 660 -13.92 -32.02 17.67
N ASP A 661 -14.58 -32.93 16.98
CA ASP A 661 -15.03 -32.73 15.61
C ASP A 661 -16.10 -31.62 15.54
N GLU A 662 -16.25 -30.98 14.38
CA GLU A 662 -17.09 -29.81 14.22
C GLU A 662 -18.57 -30.12 14.51
N GLY A 663 -19.18 -29.36 15.43
CA GLY A 663 -20.58 -29.56 15.81
C GLY A 663 -20.87 -30.87 16.56
N SER A 664 -19.83 -31.57 17.02
CA SER A 664 -19.93 -32.89 17.65
C SER A 664 -19.16 -32.94 18.98
N SER A 665 -19.53 -33.88 19.85
CA SER A 665 -18.75 -34.23 21.05
C SER A 665 -17.75 -35.37 20.80
N LEU A 666 -17.61 -35.82 19.55
CA LEU A 666 -16.66 -36.86 19.19
C LEU A 666 -15.24 -36.30 19.16
N PRO A 667 -14.21 -37.07 19.59
CA PRO A 667 -12.82 -36.66 19.50
C PRO A 667 -12.43 -36.31 18.06
N ASN A 668 -11.71 -35.20 17.88
CA ASN A 668 -11.25 -34.77 16.57
C ASN A 668 -10.14 -35.72 16.05
N PRO A 669 -10.36 -36.46 14.95
CA PRO A 669 -9.35 -37.36 14.43
C PRO A 669 -8.18 -36.62 13.75
N THR A 670 -8.32 -35.34 13.41
CA THR A 670 -7.26 -34.53 12.80
C THR A 670 -6.44 -33.74 13.81
N LYS A 671 -6.70 -33.89 15.12
CA LYS A 671 -5.97 -33.18 16.17
C LYS A 671 -4.47 -33.47 16.10
N GLY A 672 -3.67 -32.42 16.08
CA GLY A 672 -2.21 -32.50 16.00
C GLY A 672 -1.67 -32.80 14.60
N LEU A 673 -2.54 -33.01 13.60
CA LEU A 673 -2.13 -33.12 12.21
C LEU A 673 -1.90 -31.73 11.61
N ARG A 674 -1.06 -31.68 10.58
CA ARG A 674 -0.79 -30.44 9.84
C ARG A 674 -2.05 -30.01 9.09
N MET A 675 -2.25 -28.69 9.04
CA MET A 675 -3.30 -28.10 8.23
C MET A 675 -3.00 -28.38 6.75
N PRO A 676 -3.97 -28.96 6.00
CA PRO A 676 -3.75 -29.30 4.61
C PRO A 676 -3.72 -28.06 3.72
N ASN A 677 -3.14 -28.23 2.54
CA ASN A 677 -3.09 -27.25 1.46
C ASN A 677 -2.38 -25.93 1.84
N ILE A 678 -1.41 -26.01 2.75
CA ILE A 678 -0.57 -24.87 3.17
C ILE A 678 0.91 -25.28 3.10
N PRO A 679 1.74 -24.59 2.30
CA PRO A 679 3.18 -24.85 2.26
C PRO A 679 3.83 -24.60 3.63
N TYR A 680 4.76 -25.46 4.05
CA TYR A 680 5.43 -25.34 5.35
C TYR A 680 6.91 -24.94 5.25
N LEU A 681 7.53 -25.11 4.09
CA LEU A 681 8.90 -24.71 3.82
C LEU A 681 8.96 -24.06 2.43
N MET A 682 9.47 -22.85 2.41
CA MET A 682 9.61 -22.03 1.21
C MET A 682 10.88 -21.20 1.29
N GLY A 683 11.43 -20.85 0.13
CA GLY A 683 12.57 -19.96 0.06
C GLY A 683 12.67 -19.27 -1.28
N ASN A 684 13.25 -18.09 -1.28
CA ASN A 684 13.54 -17.33 -2.48
C ASN A 684 14.99 -16.88 -2.46
N ALA A 685 15.62 -16.84 -3.62
CA ALA A 685 16.95 -16.27 -3.79
C ALA A 685 16.97 -15.45 -5.08
N GLY A 686 17.61 -14.29 -5.06
CA GLY A 686 17.72 -13.46 -6.24
C GLY A 686 19.10 -12.82 -6.37
N LEU A 687 19.53 -12.67 -7.61
CA LEU A 687 20.73 -11.93 -7.99
C LEU A 687 20.36 -10.88 -9.00
N GLU A 688 20.85 -9.67 -8.81
CA GLU A 688 20.64 -8.53 -9.67
C GLU A 688 21.97 -7.89 -10.02
N PHE A 689 22.28 -7.86 -11.30
CA PHE A 689 23.36 -7.09 -11.86
C PHE A 689 22.79 -5.76 -12.37
N HIS A 690 23.34 -4.64 -11.93
CA HIS A 690 23.03 -3.32 -12.47
C HIS A 690 24.29 -2.59 -12.91
N ARG A 691 24.21 -1.86 -14.03
CA ARG A 691 25.33 -1.05 -14.50
C ARG A 691 24.86 0.09 -15.40
N GLU A 692 25.38 1.28 -15.12
CA GLU A 692 25.23 2.44 -15.98
C GLU A 692 26.07 2.30 -17.24
N ASN A 693 25.48 2.69 -18.37
CA ASN A 693 26.12 2.79 -19.69
C ASN A 693 26.84 1.49 -20.14
N LEU A 694 26.27 0.32 -19.80
CA LEU A 694 26.85 -1.00 -20.11
C LEU A 694 27.19 -1.18 -21.60
N PHE A 695 26.32 -0.69 -22.50
CA PHE A 695 26.47 -0.82 -23.95
C PHE A 695 27.14 0.41 -24.62
N GLY A 696 27.70 1.32 -23.83
CA GLY A 696 28.27 2.58 -24.33
C GLY A 696 27.22 3.69 -24.54
N GLY A 697 27.61 4.94 -24.26
CA GLY A 697 26.71 6.10 -24.27
C GLY A 697 26.70 6.85 -22.94
N ARG A 698 25.80 7.83 -22.80
CA ARG A 698 25.50 8.53 -21.54
C ARG A 698 24.01 8.45 -21.26
N GLY A 699 23.65 8.29 -19.99
CA GLY A 699 22.25 8.28 -19.56
C GLY A 699 21.50 6.98 -19.81
N GLN A 700 22.21 5.85 -19.88
CA GLN A 700 21.62 4.52 -19.98
C GLN A 700 21.85 3.74 -18.69
N ASN A 701 20.87 2.93 -18.28
CA ASN A 701 21.04 1.98 -17.18
C ASN A 701 20.59 0.59 -17.60
N THR A 702 21.36 -0.43 -17.25
CA THR A 702 21.00 -1.83 -17.53
C THR A 702 20.87 -2.59 -16.23
N ARG A 703 19.80 -3.37 -16.11
CA ARG A 703 19.53 -4.27 -15.00
C ARG A 703 19.23 -5.66 -15.54
N LEU A 704 19.93 -6.65 -15.02
CA LEU A 704 19.74 -8.07 -15.30
C LEU A 704 19.45 -8.74 -13.97
N PHE A 705 18.37 -9.51 -13.87
CA PHE A 705 18.04 -10.20 -12.64
C PHE A 705 17.64 -11.65 -12.89
N SER A 706 17.93 -12.48 -11.89
CA SER A 706 17.55 -13.88 -11.83
C SER A 706 16.97 -14.16 -10.46
N ASP A 707 15.76 -14.67 -10.40
CA ASP A 707 15.08 -15.02 -9.16
C ASP A 707 14.73 -16.51 -9.16
N LEU A 708 15.09 -17.20 -8.09
CA LEU A 708 14.73 -18.56 -7.79
C LEU A 708 13.65 -18.56 -6.71
N SER A 709 12.57 -19.32 -6.93
CA SER A 709 11.55 -19.60 -5.92
C SER A 709 11.45 -21.10 -5.68
N PHE A 710 11.42 -21.50 -4.41
CA PHE A 710 11.35 -22.88 -3.97
C PHE A 710 10.17 -23.05 -3.01
N VAL A 711 9.34 -24.06 -3.28
CA VAL A 711 8.25 -24.49 -2.40
C VAL A 711 8.36 -26.01 -2.22
N GLU A 712 8.50 -26.46 -0.98
CA GLU A 712 8.55 -27.89 -0.65
C GLU A 712 7.20 -28.56 -0.93
N GLU A 713 7.22 -29.88 -1.17
CA GLU A 713 5.99 -30.68 -1.27
C GLU A 713 5.14 -30.55 0.00
N TYR A 714 3.81 -30.43 -0.16
CA TYR A 714 2.89 -30.32 0.97
C TYR A 714 1.60 -31.10 0.74
N LEU A 715 0.85 -31.29 1.83
CA LEU A 715 -0.31 -32.17 1.85
C LEU A 715 -1.52 -31.51 1.18
N TYR A 716 -2.25 -32.25 0.35
CA TYR A 716 -3.51 -31.77 -0.24
C TYR A 716 -4.66 -31.86 0.78
N ASP A 717 -4.75 -32.97 1.50
CA ASP A 717 -5.74 -33.28 2.56
C ASP A 717 -5.02 -33.66 3.86
N PHE A 718 -5.76 -33.73 4.98
CA PHE A 718 -5.21 -34.18 6.26
C PHE A 718 -4.53 -35.55 6.13
N GLU A 719 -3.53 -35.80 6.96
CA GLU A 719 -2.74 -37.05 7.01
C GLU A 719 -3.51 -38.20 7.66
N MET A 720 -4.62 -38.58 7.04
CA MET A 720 -5.51 -39.65 7.49
C MET A 720 -5.63 -40.80 6.48
N ALA A 721 -5.37 -40.54 5.18
CA ALA A 721 -5.53 -41.53 4.13
C ALA A 721 -4.24 -42.32 3.88
N ALA A 722 -4.37 -43.64 3.65
CA ALA A 722 -3.25 -44.53 3.34
C ALA A 722 -2.53 -44.17 2.03
N ASN A 723 -3.25 -43.58 1.05
CA ASN A 723 -2.68 -43.03 -0.17
C ASN A 723 -2.93 -41.52 -0.21
N GLN A 724 -1.93 -40.76 0.23
CA GLN A 724 -2.10 -39.34 0.51
C GLN A 724 -1.84 -38.49 -0.72
N ARG A 725 -2.82 -37.68 -1.13
CA ARG A 725 -2.64 -36.69 -2.19
C ARG A 725 -1.72 -35.57 -1.72
N ARG A 726 -0.77 -35.18 -2.57
CA ARG A 726 0.24 -34.15 -2.27
C ARG A 726 0.34 -33.18 -3.43
N ILE A 727 0.64 -31.94 -3.09
CA ILE A 727 1.03 -30.92 -4.06
C ILE A 727 2.56 -31.01 -4.19
N PRO A 728 3.09 -31.35 -5.38
CA PRO A 728 4.49 -31.66 -5.56
C PRO A 728 5.37 -30.45 -5.28
N ARG A 729 6.60 -30.71 -4.85
CA ARG A 729 7.63 -29.68 -4.73
C ARG A 729 7.78 -28.93 -6.06
N SER A 730 8.01 -27.63 -5.98
CA SER A 730 8.24 -26.81 -7.16
C SER A 730 9.46 -25.91 -6.97
N THR A 731 10.19 -25.73 -8.07
CA THR A 731 11.30 -24.79 -8.15
C THR A 731 11.21 -24.08 -9.48
N THR A 732 11.04 -22.76 -9.44
CA THR A 732 10.95 -21.92 -10.63
C THR A 732 12.12 -20.94 -10.65
N ILE A 733 12.58 -20.63 -11.87
CA ILE A 733 13.61 -19.63 -12.12
C ILE A 733 13.01 -18.60 -13.07
N ASP A 734 12.99 -17.35 -12.64
CA ASP A 734 12.60 -16.20 -13.44
C ASP A 734 13.85 -15.44 -13.86
N LEU A 735 13.93 -15.03 -15.12
CA LEU A 735 14.97 -14.14 -15.63
C LEU A 735 14.34 -12.84 -16.12
N GLY A 736 15.03 -11.72 -15.93
CA GLY A 736 14.61 -10.46 -16.51
C GLY A 736 15.75 -9.54 -16.89
N LEU A 737 15.45 -8.70 -17.87
CA LEU A 737 16.28 -7.64 -18.38
C LEU A 737 15.44 -6.36 -18.36
N GLU A 738 16.05 -5.28 -17.90
CA GLU A 738 15.52 -3.93 -18.04
C GLU A 738 16.66 -3.04 -18.53
N HIS A 739 16.37 -2.24 -19.54
CA HIS A 739 17.31 -1.26 -20.07
C HIS A 739 16.60 0.08 -20.24
N SER A 740 17.16 1.12 -19.61
CA SER A 740 16.66 2.48 -19.74
C SER A 740 17.55 3.32 -20.64
N PHE A 741 16.94 4.24 -21.37
CA PHE A 741 17.57 5.20 -22.26
C PHE A 741 17.21 6.64 -21.84
N PHE A 742 18.00 7.60 -22.34
CA PHE A 742 17.73 9.04 -22.23
C PHE A 742 17.51 9.52 -20.79
N ASN A 743 18.38 9.13 -19.86
CA ASN A 743 18.26 9.47 -18.44
C ASN A 743 16.92 9.02 -17.84
N ASN A 744 16.57 7.74 -18.02
CA ASN A 744 15.37 7.13 -17.43
C ASN A 744 14.03 7.68 -17.99
N SER A 745 14.01 8.09 -19.26
CA SER A 745 12.78 8.50 -19.95
C SER A 745 12.17 7.39 -20.79
N LEU A 746 12.95 6.43 -21.29
CA LEU A 746 12.43 5.29 -22.06
C LEU A 746 12.99 4.00 -21.46
N TYR A 747 12.13 3.01 -21.24
CA TYR A 747 12.47 1.70 -20.69
C TYR A 747 12.03 0.61 -21.64
N LEU A 748 12.93 -0.34 -21.88
CA LEU A 748 12.65 -1.60 -22.54
C LEU A 748 12.93 -2.73 -21.55
N SER A 749 11.91 -3.54 -21.29
CA SER A 749 12.00 -4.64 -20.32
C SER A 749 11.55 -5.94 -20.95
N ALA A 750 12.24 -7.01 -20.59
CA ALA A 750 11.92 -8.38 -20.97
C ALA A 750 11.94 -9.27 -19.73
N LYS A 751 11.04 -10.24 -19.67
CA LYS A 751 10.97 -11.24 -18.60
C LYS A 751 10.68 -12.62 -19.17
N VAL A 752 11.35 -13.62 -18.63
CA VAL A 752 10.99 -15.04 -18.77
C VAL A 752 10.57 -15.53 -17.39
N LYS A 753 9.31 -15.95 -17.24
CA LYS A 753 8.83 -16.62 -16.04
C LYS A 753 8.96 -18.13 -16.21
N ASN A 754 9.33 -18.82 -15.13
CA ASN A 754 9.46 -20.28 -15.11
C ASN A 754 10.33 -20.80 -16.29
N LEU A 755 11.58 -20.35 -16.35
CA LEU A 755 12.55 -20.64 -17.41
C LEU A 755 12.67 -22.14 -17.73
N THR A 756 12.61 -22.98 -16.69
CA THR A 756 12.73 -24.44 -16.76
C THR A 756 11.44 -25.14 -17.20
N ASP A 757 10.35 -24.41 -17.38
CA ASP A 757 9.02 -24.94 -17.68
C ASP A 757 8.57 -26.00 -16.66
N ALA A 758 8.89 -25.77 -15.38
CA ALA A 758 8.53 -26.66 -14.30
C ALA A 758 7.01 -26.73 -14.14
N ARG A 759 6.47 -27.92 -13.88
CA ARG A 759 5.04 -28.09 -13.54
C ARG A 759 4.78 -27.50 -12.16
N VAL A 760 3.98 -26.44 -12.12
CA VAL A 760 3.58 -25.78 -10.86
C VAL A 760 2.09 -25.99 -10.64
N LEU A 761 1.75 -26.52 -9.47
CA LEU A 761 0.38 -26.62 -9.00
C LEU A 761 0.21 -25.66 -7.81
N SER A 762 -0.85 -24.86 -7.87
CA SER A 762 -1.33 -24.02 -6.78
C SER A 762 -2.26 -24.83 -5.87
N GLU A 763 -3.00 -24.13 -5.01
CA GLU A 763 -3.98 -24.71 -4.09
C GLU A 763 -4.95 -25.68 -4.76
N PHE A 764 -5.29 -26.77 -4.08
CA PHE A 764 -6.22 -27.79 -4.57
C PHE A 764 -5.86 -28.32 -5.97
N ASN A 765 -4.56 -28.51 -6.23
CA ASN A 765 -4.02 -28.98 -7.51
C ASN A 765 -4.38 -28.10 -8.72
N ARG A 766 -4.64 -26.80 -8.53
CA ARG A 766 -4.89 -25.90 -9.66
C ARG A 766 -3.62 -25.71 -10.50
N PRO A 767 -3.59 -26.15 -11.76
CA PRO A 767 -2.41 -26.00 -12.59
C PRO A 767 -2.20 -24.53 -12.96
N LEU A 768 -0.96 -24.05 -12.79
CA LEU A 768 -0.56 -22.71 -13.20
C LEU A 768 0.08 -22.74 -14.60
N PRO A 769 0.16 -21.59 -15.29
CA PRO A 769 0.88 -21.50 -16.55
C PRO A 769 2.34 -21.97 -16.42
N GLY A 770 2.82 -22.69 -17.43
CA GLY A 770 4.23 -23.05 -17.57
C GLY A 770 5.12 -21.84 -17.89
N ARG A 771 6.16 -22.07 -18.69
CA ARG A 771 7.05 -21.01 -19.14
C ARG A 771 6.29 -19.92 -19.91
N SER A 772 6.50 -18.67 -19.53
CA SER A 772 5.92 -17.51 -20.20
C SER A 772 6.93 -16.39 -20.40
N PHE A 773 6.68 -15.58 -21.42
CA PHE A 773 7.52 -14.48 -21.86
C PHE A 773 6.73 -13.18 -21.77
N GLY A 774 7.42 -12.09 -21.47
CA GLY A 774 6.83 -10.77 -21.42
C GLY A 774 7.80 -9.71 -21.89
N LEU A 775 7.30 -8.76 -22.67
CA LEU A 775 8.01 -7.57 -23.13
C LEU A 775 7.20 -6.35 -22.71
N LYS A 776 7.90 -5.31 -22.27
CA LYS A 776 7.27 -4.04 -21.87
C LYS A 776 8.08 -2.86 -22.40
N LEU A 777 7.37 -1.93 -23.00
CA LEU A 777 7.86 -0.61 -23.38
C LEU A 777 7.23 0.41 -22.45
N ARG A 778 8.02 1.27 -21.83
CA ARG A 778 7.52 2.34 -20.95
C ARG A 778 8.22 3.65 -21.26
N TYR A 779 7.45 4.72 -21.34
CA TYR A 779 7.95 6.07 -21.58
C TYR A 779 7.48 7.01 -20.48
N VAL A 780 8.43 7.73 -19.89
CA VAL A 780 8.23 8.65 -18.77
C VAL A 780 8.69 10.04 -19.17
N PHE A 781 7.74 10.98 -19.12
CA PHE A 781 7.94 12.40 -19.30
C PHE A 781 7.77 13.11 -17.95
N LYS A 782 8.78 13.86 -17.54
CA LYS A 782 8.86 14.57 -16.24
C LYS A 782 9.08 16.05 -16.44
#